data_AF-A0A9P4H2L2-F1
#
_entry.id   AF-A0A9P4H2L2-F1
#
_cell.length_a   1.000
_cell.length_b   1.000
_cell.length_c   1.000
_cell.angle_alpha   90.00
_cell.angle_beta   90.00
_cell.angle_gamma   90.00
#
_symmetry.space_group_name_H-M   'P 1'
#
loop_
_entity.id
_entity.type
_entity.pdbx_description
1 polymer ?
#
loop_
_entity_poly.entity_id
_entity_poly.type
_entity_poly.pdbx_seq_one_letter_code
_entity_poly.pdbx_strand_id
1 'polypeptide(L)'
;MKSFEPQKKSANVSDAREVEWRMSEAGFAAEFERLEAQLGSGMNSVIEKPFTHVPTTPLNVRNPGHSRGPSGSELGSVQAQEAQREAEKTEQIIAVADIPVDISDFHAGSDFDTGSIMTADTGLAKPEAETSYFFPEDPEQPSWRPFSMGKPWLAMLIIIALALAGLQEFLCQLSMKRVREHEDGGLITFTKPGNLTITEFFTWKYAPIMTFVFYGILWQMTDFEVKRLEPYYQLSKRSGATAAESLNMDYLTFVSWLVPLRALRHKQYAVIYSSVGTLIASSLVPVLQSASINTYPPRSEREKDQLKSVRVDPPWSRAVSACLIFVAFSGVALMYAMRRKSGLQSDPTGIAGIAAMATKSHILTEFRGLDTAPLDKIHKQLRHRRYILHKSSLWQGEFIRNSKERIHEQGTDPRPIMLRKRSGVPFVAFMICVTASIPIFMFLDGAGIVTEKLPFLMTALATIIRIIWNTMNCDVRMLQPFWILAQRHAPAKTLTLDYAGTNPLLLPIKAMFNGHFLVMLVAFGSIVAELLTVCVSAISVDGKKFIPGHGEDDENKPHDIDRHNTDQTFRSFWSSFILVIAILIYLIIVAIIVYLKRSHKFMPRQIGTIASVLAFIHQSRMLMRFIDTEKFDSRKMTKHLEKSGKTFALGWISGRDGDDHLAIDEEEVLAEYRYGVDWTKTRILGHQVGAWEHYEH
;
A
#
# COMPACT_ATOMS: atom_id res chain seq x y z
N MET A 1 53.82 -68.17 26.81
CA MET A 1 53.41 -66.79 27.14
C MET A 1 53.98 -65.83 26.10
N LYS A 2 53.15 -65.34 25.18
CA LYS A 2 53.31 -64.03 24.53
C LYS A 2 51.89 -63.51 24.30
N SER A 3 51.54 -62.44 25.02
CA SER A 3 50.23 -61.80 24.96
C SER A 3 50.06 -61.11 23.61
N PHE A 4 48.94 -61.35 22.94
CA PHE A 4 48.47 -60.50 21.86
C PHE A 4 47.83 -59.25 22.49
N GLU A 5 48.52 -58.12 22.43
CA GLU A 5 47.90 -56.82 22.63
C GLU A 5 47.17 -56.42 21.33
N PRO A 6 45.90 -55.96 21.39
CA PRO A 6 45.25 -55.38 20.24
C PRO A 6 45.83 -53.98 19.99
N GLN A 7 46.40 -53.78 18.80
CA GLN A 7 46.79 -52.45 18.31
C GLN A 7 45.58 -51.50 18.37
N LYS A 8 45.64 -50.51 19.26
CA LYS A 8 44.80 -49.30 19.18
C LYS A 8 45.11 -48.62 17.84
N LYS A 9 44.19 -48.73 16.87
CA LYS A 9 44.16 -47.83 15.70
C LYS A 9 44.10 -46.40 16.22
N SER A 10 45.15 -45.62 15.99
CA SER A 10 45.11 -44.18 16.17
C SER A 10 44.06 -43.63 15.20
N ALA A 11 42.96 -43.08 15.73
CA ALA A 11 41.98 -42.37 14.90
C ALA A 11 42.71 -41.26 14.13
N ASN A 12 42.68 -41.32 12.80
CA ASN A 12 43.28 -40.29 11.96
C ASN A 12 42.54 -38.96 12.20
N VAL A 13 43.28 -37.85 12.17
CA VAL A 13 42.71 -36.49 12.33
C VAL A 13 41.64 -36.18 11.27
N SER A 14 41.70 -36.85 10.10
CA SER A 14 40.65 -36.82 9.07
C SER A 14 39.34 -37.42 9.54
N ASP A 15 39.39 -38.58 10.21
CA ASP A 15 38.20 -39.32 10.64
C ASP A 15 37.52 -38.58 11.80
N ALA A 16 38.31 -37.97 12.68
CA ALA A 16 37.79 -37.11 13.75
C ALA A 16 37.08 -35.86 13.18
N ARG A 17 37.64 -35.22 12.14
CA ARG A 17 37.02 -34.09 11.44
C ARG A 17 35.76 -34.49 10.68
N GLU A 18 35.74 -35.66 10.07
CA GLU A 18 34.57 -36.16 9.35
C GLU A 18 33.44 -36.52 10.32
N VAL A 19 33.76 -37.11 11.47
CA VAL A 19 32.79 -37.35 12.54
C VAL A 19 32.25 -36.04 13.12
N GLU A 20 33.11 -35.04 13.35
CA GLU A 20 32.68 -33.70 13.82
C GLU A 20 31.78 -33.00 12.78
N TRP A 21 32.11 -33.12 11.50
CA TRP A 21 31.29 -32.60 10.41
C TRP A 21 29.92 -33.29 10.33
N ARG A 22 29.87 -34.63 10.39
CA ARG A 22 28.61 -35.41 10.41
C ARG A 22 27.78 -35.13 11.67
N MET A 23 28.41 -34.97 12.83
CA MET A 23 27.72 -34.59 14.07
C MET A 23 27.12 -33.18 13.96
N SER A 24 27.84 -32.24 13.34
CA SER A 24 27.35 -30.90 13.06
C SER A 24 26.17 -30.91 12.09
N GLU A 25 26.28 -31.66 10.99
CA GLU A 25 25.21 -31.82 9.98
C GLU A 25 23.97 -32.50 10.58
N ALA A 26 24.15 -33.57 11.36
CA ALA A 26 23.06 -34.22 12.08
C ALA A 26 22.41 -33.29 13.12
N GLY A 27 23.21 -32.45 13.79
CA GLY A 27 22.71 -31.42 14.69
C GLY A 27 21.84 -30.38 13.98
N PHE A 28 22.29 -29.88 12.83
CA PHE A 28 21.52 -28.95 12.00
C PHE A 28 20.24 -29.58 11.43
N ALA A 29 20.30 -30.84 10.99
CA ALA A 29 19.13 -31.57 10.51
C ALA A 29 18.11 -31.79 11.64
N ALA A 30 18.55 -32.17 12.84
CA ALA A 30 17.67 -32.32 13.98
C ALA A 30 17.04 -30.98 14.43
N GLU A 31 17.80 -29.88 14.39
CA GLU A 31 17.27 -28.55 14.66
C GLU A 31 16.25 -28.12 13.59
N PHE A 32 16.52 -28.41 12.32
CA PHE A 32 15.61 -28.16 11.21
C PHE A 32 14.29 -28.92 11.40
N GLU A 33 14.33 -30.23 11.64
CA GLU A 33 13.14 -31.05 11.87
C GLU A 33 12.34 -30.55 13.08
N ARG A 34 13.02 -30.14 14.15
CA ARG A 34 12.38 -29.55 15.33
C ARG A 34 11.66 -28.25 15.01
N LEU A 35 12.30 -27.34 14.26
CA LEU A 35 11.70 -26.05 13.88
C LEU A 35 10.57 -26.25 12.87
N GLU A 36 10.72 -27.18 11.95
CA GLU A 36 9.67 -27.54 11.00
C GLU A 36 8.44 -28.10 11.71
N ALA A 37 8.62 -28.97 12.71
CA ALA A 37 7.52 -29.46 13.53
C ALA A 37 6.81 -28.36 14.34
N GLN A 38 7.48 -27.22 14.57
CA GLN A 38 6.88 -26.04 15.22
C GLN A 38 6.10 -25.14 14.25
N LEU A 39 6.33 -25.24 12.94
CA LEU A 39 5.51 -24.57 11.94
C LEU A 39 4.10 -25.16 11.97
N GLY A 40 3.09 -24.29 12.04
CA GLY A 40 1.71 -24.75 12.21
C GLY A 40 1.41 -25.30 13.60
N SER A 41 2.30 -25.13 14.60
CA SER A 41 2.06 -25.55 15.99
C SER A 41 0.78 -25.00 16.62
N GLY A 42 0.23 -23.92 16.08
CA GLY A 42 -1.10 -23.44 16.46
C GLY A 42 -2.21 -24.47 16.21
N MET A 43 -2.04 -25.39 15.25
CA MET A 43 -3.02 -26.43 14.95
C MET A 43 -3.25 -27.39 16.12
N ASN A 44 -2.27 -27.55 17.02
CA ASN A 44 -2.41 -28.37 18.22
C ASN A 44 -3.51 -27.86 19.17
N SER A 45 -3.95 -26.61 19.01
CA SER A 45 -5.05 -26.02 19.79
C SER A 45 -6.43 -26.16 19.15
N VAL A 46 -6.51 -26.77 17.96
CA VAL A 46 -7.76 -26.95 17.21
C VAL A 46 -8.42 -28.25 17.63
N ILE A 47 -9.71 -28.18 17.92
CA ILE A 47 -10.54 -29.35 18.19
C ILE A 47 -11.34 -29.68 16.94
N GLU A 48 -11.08 -30.85 16.39
CA GLU A 48 -11.87 -31.42 15.30
C GLU A 48 -13.17 -31.97 15.87
N LYS A 49 -14.29 -31.49 15.32
CA LYS A 49 -15.59 -32.09 15.62
C LYS A 49 -15.91 -33.14 14.56
N PRO A 50 -16.17 -34.40 14.96
CA PRO A 50 -16.69 -35.38 14.03
C PRO A 50 -18.04 -34.89 13.52
N PHE A 51 -18.27 -35.11 12.22
CA PHE A 51 -19.53 -34.76 11.57
C PHE A 51 -20.70 -35.43 12.28
N THR A 52 -21.50 -34.65 13.02
CA THR A 52 -22.73 -35.12 13.63
C THR A 52 -23.88 -34.62 12.76
N HIS A 53 -24.36 -35.47 11.86
CA HIS A 53 -25.64 -35.23 11.23
C HIS A 53 -26.72 -35.41 12.30
N VAL A 54 -27.05 -34.35 13.03
CA VAL A 54 -28.32 -34.31 13.75
C VAL A 54 -29.36 -33.99 12.68
N PRO A 55 -30.18 -34.95 12.23
CA PRO A 55 -31.31 -34.61 11.37
C PRO A 55 -32.13 -33.59 12.17
N THR A 56 -32.09 -32.33 11.76
CA THR A 56 -32.99 -31.33 12.30
C THR A 56 -34.37 -31.83 11.98
N THR A 57 -35.05 -32.36 13.01
CA THR A 57 -36.44 -32.76 12.89
C THR A 57 -37.15 -31.52 12.39
N PRO A 58 -37.77 -31.53 11.20
CA PRO A 58 -38.51 -30.36 10.77
C PRO A 58 -39.53 -30.11 11.87
N LEU A 59 -39.50 -28.90 12.45
CA LEU A 59 -40.60 -28.42 13.28
C LEU A 59 -41.86 -28.74 12.49
N ASN A 60 -42.69 -29.63 13.04
CA ASN A 60 -43.93 -30.13 12.44
C ASN A 60 -44.89 -28.96 12.20
N VAL A 61 -44.64 -28.17 11.15
CA VAL A 61 -45.63 -27.29 10.56
C VAL A 61 -46.37 -28.16 9.56
N ARG A 62 -47.47 -28.72 10.05
CA ARG A 62 -48.43 -29.54 9.31
C ARG A 62 -49.10 -28.68 8.22
N ASN A 63 -48.40 -28.42 7.12
CA ASN A 63 -48.97 -27.82 5.91
C ASN A 63 -48.86 -28.81 4.74
N PRO A 64 -49.98 -29.20 4.11
CA PRO A 64 -49.99 -30.09 2.96
C PRO A 64 -49.68 -29.27 1.70
N GLY A 65 -48.40 -29.03 1.45
CA GLY A 65 -47.90 -28.45 0.21
C GLY A 65 -46.41 -28.74 0.12
N HIS A 66 -45.93 -29.18 -1.04
CA HIS A 66 -44.52 -29.51 -1.27
C HIS A 66 -43.60 -28.35 -0.86
N SER A 67 -43.12 -28.35 0.39
CA SER A 67 -42.08 -27.43 0.82
C SER A 67 -40.76 -27.97 0.27
N ARG A 68 -40.17 -27.22 -0.66
CA ARG A 68 -38.78 -27.40 -1.08
C ARG A 68 -37.93 -27.43 0.19
N GLY A 69 -37.19 -28.51 0.42
CA GLY A 69 -36.28 -28.60 1.57
C GLY A 69 -35.28 -27.44 1.61
N PRO A 70 -34.69 -27.13 2.78
CA PRO A 70 -33.70 -26.08 2.89
C PRO A 70 -32.57 -26.28 1.87
N SER A 71 -32.13 -25.19 1.25
CA SER A 71 -31.03 -25.25 0.28
C SER A 71 -29.75 -25.76 0.97
N GLY A 72 -28.90 -26.51 0.28
CA GLY A 72 -27.61 -26.97 0.85
C GLY A 72 -26.73 -25.82 1.38
N SER A 73 -26.91 -24.60 0.85
CA SER A 73 -26.27 -23.38 1.39
C SER A 73 -26.84 -22.92 2.73
N GLU A 74 -28.14 -23.12 2.96
CA GLU A 74 -28.80 -22.76 4.22
C GLU A 74 -28.39 -23.75 5.32
N LEU A 75 -28.32 -25.04 5.00
CA LEU A 75 -27.85 -26.07 5.94
C LEU A 75 -26.41 -25.80 6.40
N GLY A 76 -25.50 -25.49 5.47
CA GLY A 76 -24.12 -25.12 5.80
C GLY A 76 -24.03 -23.86 6.66
N SER A 77 -24.89 -22.86 6.42
CA SER A 77 -24.92 -21.63 7.21
C SER A 77 -25.40 -21.85 8.66
N VAL A 78 -26.30 -22.80 8.88
CA VAL A 78 -26.78 -23.16 10.23
C VAL A 78 -25.69 -23.91 11.00
N GLN A 79 -25.04 -24.89 10.35
CA GLN A 79 -23.92 -25.62 10.93
C GLN A 79 -22.75 -24.69 11.29
N ALA A 80 -22.43 -23.74 10.40
CA ALA A 80 -21.41 -22.72 10.68
C ALA A 80 -21.76 -21.83 11.89
N GLN A 81 -23.04 -21.46 12.06
CA GLN A 81 -23.48 -20.69 13.22
C GLN A 81 -23.41 -21.49 14.52
N GLU A 82 -23.76 -22.78 14.48
CA GLU A 82 -23.66 -23.67 15.63
C GLU A 82 -22.19 -23.87 16.03
N ALA A 83 -21.33 -24.19 15.07
CA ALA A 83 -19.89 -24.33 15.31
C ALA A 83 -19.26 -23.05 15.86
N GLN A 84 -19.68 -21.87 15.37
CA GLN A 84 -19.22 -20.58 15.92
C GLN A 84 -19.67 -20.37 17.37
N ARG A 85 -20.92 -20.69 17.72
CA ARG A 85 -21.42 -20.59 19.11
C ARG A 85 -20.70 -21.55 20.05
N GLU A 86 -20.36 -22.73 19.55
CA GLU A 86 -19.62 -23.70 20.33
C GLU A 86 -18.17 -23.27 20.55
N ALA A 87 -17.51 -22.69 19.54
CA ALA A 87 -16.16 -22.15 19.67
C ALA A 87 -16.13 -21.05 20.76
N GLU A 88 -17.15 -20.20 20.78
CA GLU A 88 -17.34 -19.18 21.83
C GLU A 88 -17.56 -19.79 23.22
N LYS A 89 -18.26 -20.93 23.31
CA LYS A 89 -18.52 -21.61 24.59
C LYS A 89 -17.30 -22.35 25.14
N THR A 90 -16.50 -22.94 24.26
CA THR A 90 -15.31 -23.72 24.65
C THR A 90 -14.04 -22.89 24.71
N GLU A 91 -14.06 -21.65 24.21
CA GLU A 91 -12.89 -20.78 24.03
C GLU A 91 -11.75 -21.43 23.22
N GLN A 92 -12.12 -22.36 22.33
CA GLN A 92 -11.19 -23.15 21.52
C GLN A 92 -11.56 -23.08 20.04
N ILE A 93 -10.57 -23.26 19.16
CA ILE A 93 -10.78 -23.25 17.71
C ILE A 93 -11.44 -24.57 17.32
N ILE A 94 -12.56 -24.50 16.61
CA ILE A 94 -13.30 -25.69 16.19
C ILE A 94 -13.13 -25.89 14.69
N ALA A 95 -12.68 -27.08 14.29
CA ALA A 95 -12.65 -27.51 12.90
C ALA A 95 -13.86 -28.37 12.60
N VAL A 96 -14.59 -28.02 11.53
CA VAL A 96 -15.76 -28.75 11.03
C VAL A 96 -15.52 -29.11 9.57
N ALA A 97 -15.51 -30.40 9.26
CA ALA A 97 -15.43 -30.88 7.88
C ALA A 97 -16.74 -30.60 7.15
N ASP A 98 -16.66 -29.86 6.03
CA ASP A 98 -17.79 -29.57 5.17
C ASP A 98 -17.91 -30.68 4.10
N ILE A 99 -18.71 -31.70 4.39
CA ILE A 99 -18.92 -32.83 3.46
C ILE A 99 -20.01 -32.44 2.46
N PRO A 100 -19.78 -32.56 1.13
CA PRO A 100 -20.81 -32.32 0.14
C PRO A 100 -21.95 -33.35 0.31
N VAL A 101 -23.08 -32.90 0.85
CA VAL A 101 -24.31 -33.71 0.88
C VAL A 101 -24.84 -33.81 -0.55
N ASP A 102 -24.63 -34.96 -1.18
CA ASP A 102 -25.17 -35.25 -2.51
C ASP A 102 -26.67 -35.52 -2.39
N ILE A 103 -27.49 -34.60 -2.93
CA ILE A 103 -28.95 -34.68 -2.89
C ILE A 103 -29.46 -35.80 -3.83
N SER A 104 -28.61 -36.34 -4.72
CA SER A 104 -28.99 -37.42 -5.63
C SER A 104 -29.11 -38.79 -4.95
N ASP A 105 -28.41 -39.01 -3.83
CA ASP A 105 -28.52 -40.24 -3.03
C ASP A 105 -29.72 -40.23 -2.07
N PHE A 106 -30.41 -39.10 -1.93
CA PHE A 106 -31.58 -38.94 -1.06
C PHE A 106 -32.84 -39.70 -1.57
N HIS A 107 -32.80 -40.28 -2.77
CA HIS A 107 -33.92 -41.01 -3.37
C HIS A 107 -33.95 -42.52 -3.09
N ALA A 108 -32.94 -43.08 -2.42
CA ALA A 108 -32.96 -44.48 -2.00
C ALA A 108 -33.19 -44.56 -0.49
N GLY A 109 -34.40 -44.96 -0.08
CA GLY A 109 -34.79 -45.12 1.32
C GLY A 109 -34.12 -46.30 2.03
N SER A 110 -32.79 -46.37 2.04
CA SER A 110 -32.03 -47.31 2.85
C SER A 110 -31.31 -46.57 3.97
N ASP A 111 -31.42 -47.14 5.17
CA ASP A 111 -30.77 -46.68 6.40
C ASP A 111 -29.31 -46.29 6.17
N PHE A 112 -28.95 -45.12 6.68
CA PHE A 112 -27.60 -44.58 6.65
C PHE A 112 -26.74 -45.40 7.62
N ASP A 113 -26.19 -46.52 7.17
CA ASP A 113 -25.24 -47.30 7.94
C ASP A 113 -24.02 -46.43 8.26
N THR A 114 -23.73 -46.32 9.55
CA THR A 114 -22.58 -45.63 10.15
C THR A 114 -21.20 -46.14 9.68
N GLY A 115 -21.14 -47.02 8.68
CA GLY A 115 -19.92 -47.58 8.10
C GLY A 115 -19.19 -46.65 7.12
N SER A 116 -19.85 -45.63 6.54
CA SER A 116 -19.18 -44.69 5.61
C SER A 116 -18.28 -43.66 6.31
N ILE A 117 -18.24 -43.66 7.64
CA ILE A 117 -17.43 -42.72 8.44
C ILE A 117 -16.00 -43.25 8.64
N MET A 118 -15.77 -44.57 8.54
CA MET A 118 -14.44 -45.17 8.69
C MET A 118 -13.59 -45.18 7.41
N THR A 119 -14.16 -44.83 6.24
CA THR A 119 -13.41 -44.83 4.98
C THR A 119 -12.57 -43.57 4.76
N ALA A 120 -12.51 -42.65 5.73
CA ALA A 120 -11.53 -41.56 5.73
C ALA A 120 -10.07 -42.09 5.78
N ASP A 121 -9.86 -43.33 6.26
CA ASP A 121 -8.54 -43.94 6.40
C ASP A 121 -8.19 -44.96 5.28
N THR A 122 -9.09 -45.16 4.30
CA THR A 122 -8.89 -46.10 3.19
C THR A 122 -9.01 -45.42 1.83
N GLY A 123 -7.93 -44.82 1.33
CA GLY A 123 -7.49 -44.73 -0.07
C GLY A 123 -8.47 -44.37 -1.23
N LEU A 124 -9.74 -44.06 -0.97
CA LEU A 124 -10.80 -43.84 -1.96
C LEU A 124 -11.61 -42.58 -1.61
N ALA A 125 -10.92 -41.51 -1.21
CA ALA A 125 -11.53 -40.20 -1.04
C ALA A 125 -11.98 -39.64 -2.41
N LYS A 126 -13.31 -39.50 -2.60
CA LYS A 126 -13.89 -38.51 -3.54
C LYS A 126 -13.34 -37.12 -3.17
N PRO A 127 -13.23 -36.16 -4.11
CA PRO A 127 -12.37 -34.98 -3.93
C PRO A 127 -12.77 -34.15 -2.71
N GLU A 128 -11.88 -34.20 -1.72
CA GLU A 128 -11.60 -33.25 -0.63
C GLU A 128 -12.83 -32.74 0.16
N ALA A 129 -13.14 -33.41 1.28
CA ALA A 129 -13.94 -32.81 2.35
C ALA A 129 -13.14 -31.63 2.95
N GLU A 130 -13.56 -30.40 2.65
CA GLU A 130 -12.84 -29.20 3.07
C GLU A 130 -13.16 -28.85 4.53
N THR A 131 -12.14 -28.64 5.35
CA THR A 131 -12.31 -28.26 6.76
C THR A 131 -12.51 -26.76 6.90
N SER A 132 -13.57 -26.39 7.60
CA SER A 132 -13.88 -25.01 8.00
C SER A 132 -13.48 -24.78 9.44
N TYR A 133 -12.79 -23.67 9.73
CA TYR A 133 -12.30 -23.35 11.06
C TYR A 133 -13.07 -22.16 11.64
N PHE A 134 -13.59 -22.33 12.85
CA PHE A 134 -14.32 -21.32 13.61
C PHE A 134 -13.53 -20.93 14.85
N PHE A 135 -13.48 -19.62 15.12
CA PHE A 135 -12.59 -19.06 16.13
C PHE A 135 -13.42 -18.42 17.25
N PRO A 136 -13.01 -18.61 18.52
CA PRO A 136 -13.60 -17.88 19.64
C PRO A 136 -13.29 -16.39 19.54
N GLU A 137 -14.11 -15.57 20.21
CA GLU A 137 -13.80 -14.15 20.35
C GLU A 137 -12.57 -13.97 21.25
N ASP A 138 -11.53 -13.30 20.75
CA ASP A 138 -10.34 -12.97 21.54
C ASP A 138 -10.68 -11.94 22.64
N PRO A 139 -10.63 -12.31 23.94
CA PRO A 139 -10.94 -11.38 25.03
C PRO A 139 -9.97 -10.18 25.06
N GLU A 140 -8.71 -10.42 24.70
CA GLU A 140 -7.65 -9.39 24.58
C GLU A 140 -7.27 -9.11 23.12
N GLN A 141 -8.24 -8.76 22.27
CA GLN A 141 -7.92 -8.38 20.90
C GLN A 141 -7.00 -7.13 20.88
N PRO A 142 -5.74 -7.24 20.40
CA PRO A 142 -4.79 -6.15 20.45
C PRO A 142 -5.16 -5.06 19.44
N SER A 143 -4.86 -3.81 19.79
CA SER A 143 -5.23 -2.64 18.99
C SER A 143 -4.03 -1.75 18.71
N TRP A 144 -2.94 -2.33 18.21
CA TRP A 144 -1.79 -1.54 17.78
C TRP A 144 -2.20 -0.57 16.65
N ARG A 145 -1.69 0.66 16.73
CA ARG A 145 -1.93 1.73 15.76
C ARG A 145 -0.67 2.56 15.56
N PRO A 146 -0.39 3.00 14.32
CA PRO A 146 0.69 3.93 14.05
C PRO A 146 0.34 5.31 14.61
N PHE A 147 1.37 6.11 14.83
CA PHE A 147 1.24 7.47 15.39
C PHE A 147 0.26 8.34 14.59
N SER A 148 0.29 8.29 13.25
CA SER A 148 -0.57 9.07 12.36
C SER A 148 -2.04 8.60 12.29
N MET A 149 -2.37 7.49 12.96
CA MET A 149 -3.74 6.99 13.12
C MET A 149 -4.23 7.12 14.58
N GLY A 150 -3.37 7.64 15.46
CA GLY A 150 -3.70 7.87 16.85
C GLY A 150 -4.81 8.91 17.00
N LYS A 151 -5.65 8.75 18.02
CA LYS A 151 -6.66 9.75 18.41
C LYS A 151 -6.09 11.18 18.56
N PRO A 152 -4.93 11.42 19.21
CA PRO A 152 -4.41 12.79 19.35
C PRO A 152 -3.99 13.39 18.00
N TRP A 153 -3.41 12.58 17.10
CA TRP A 153 -3.03 13.04 15.77
C TRP A 153 -4.25 13.39 14.91
N LEU A 154 -5.29 12.54 14.90
CA LEU A 154 -6.54 12.84 14.20
C LEU A 154 -7.22 14.08 14.78
N ALA A 155 -7.24 14.24 16.11
CA ALA A 155 -7.78 15.44 16.75
C ALA A 155 -7.01 16.71 16.36
N MET A 156 -5.67 16.63 16.31
CA MET A 156 -4.83 17.73 15.83
C MET A 156 -5.21 18.14 14.40
N LEU A 157 -5.44 17.17 13.50
CA LEU A 157 -5.77 17.46 12.10
C LEU A 157 -7.16 18.08 11.92
N ILE A 158 -8.11 17.71 12.76
CA ILE A 158 -9.44 18.33 12.81
C ILE A 158 -9.33 19.76 13.32
N ILE A 159 -8.60 19.99 14.42
CA ILE A 159 -8.40 21.33 14.99
C ILE A 159 -7.70 22.25 13.99
N ILE A 160 -6.65 21.77 13.31
CA ILE A 160 -5.95 22.54 12.28
C ILE A 160 -6.90 22.88 11.12
N ALA A 161 -7.72 21.94 10.63
CA ALA A 161 -8.70 22.25 9.58
C ALA A 161 -9.70 23.32 10.00
N LEU A 162 -10.27 23.23 11.21
CA LEU A 162 -11.22 24.21 11.71
C LEU A 162 -10.56 25.58 11.93
N ALA A 163 -9.33 25.61 12.44
CA ALA A 163 -8.56 26.83 12.60
C ALA A 163 -8.23 27.49 11.25
N LEU A 164 -7.81 26.71 10.25
CA LEU A 164 -7.56 27.22 8.90
C LEU A 164 -8.84 27.70 8.21
N ALA A 165 -9.97 27.01 8.39
CA ALA A 165 -11.26 27.45 7.87
C ALA A 165 -11.72 28.77 8.51
N GLY A 166 -11.61 28.86 9.85
CA GLY A 166 -11.92 30.07 10.59
C GLY A 166 -11.01 31.24 10.20
N LEU A 167 -9.71 30.99 10.02
CA LEU A 167 -8.75 31.99 9.56
C LEU A 167 -9.07 32.46 8.13
N GLN A 168 -9.35 31.55 7.20
CA GLN A 168 -9.70 31.89 5.82
C GLN A 168 -10.99 32.72 5.75
N GLU A 169 -12.02 32.35 6.52
CA GLU A 169 -13.26 33.12 6.60
C GLU A 169 -13.06 34.48 7.28
N PHE A 170 -12.27 34.54 8.34
CA PHE A 170 -11.90 35.81 9.00
C PHE A 170 -11.19 36.76 8.04
N LEU A 171 -10.22 36.26 7.26
CA LEU A 171 -9.52 37.05 6.24
C LEU A 171 -10.47 37.52 5.13
N CYS A 172 -11.43 36.68 4.73
CA CYS A 172 -12.46 37.05 3.75
C CYS A 172 -13.36 38.17 4.28
N GLN A 173 -13.85 38.05 5.52
CA GLN A 173 -14.69 39.08 6.16
C GLN A 173 -13.93 40.38 6.37
N LEU A 174 -12.65 40.30 6.78
CA LEU A 174 -11.79 41.46 6.93
C LEU A 174 -11.55 42.15 5.59
N SER A 175 -11.32 41.39 4.51
CA SER A 175 -11.21 41.92 3.15
C SER A 175 -12.49 42.67 2.76
N MET A 176 -13.66 42.06 2.94
CA MET A 176 -14.94 42.67 2.58
C MET A 176 -15.23 43.94 3.41
N LYS A 177 -14.91 43.92 4.71
CA LYS A 177 -15.10 45.08 5.59
C LYS A 177 -14.25 46.25 5.13
N ARG A 178 -12.97 46.03 4.81
CA ARG A 178 -12.06 47.08 4.35
C ARG A 178 -12.43 47.64 2.99
N VAL A 179 -12.89 46.79 2.07
CA VAL A 179 -13.42 47.22 0.76
C VAL A 179 -14.70 48.05 0.91
N ARG A 180 -15.51 47.77 1.94
CA ARG A 180 -16.72 48.55 2.24
C ARG A 180 -16.41 49.91 2.86
N GLU A 181 -15.35 50.00 3.64
CA GLU A 181 -14.91 51.24 4.29
C GLU A 181 -14.19 52.17 3.29
N HIS A 182 -13.36 51.62 2.41
CA HIS A 182 -12.65 52.35 1.36
C HIS A 182 -12.69 51.54 0.06
N GLU A 183 -13.19 52.12 -1.03
CA GLU A 183 -13.29 51.43 -2.34
C GLU A 183 -11.94 50.97 -2.89
N ASP A 184 -10.84 51.60 -2.48
CA ASP A 184 -9.45 51.21 -2.80
C ASP A 184 -8.79 50.32 -1.72
N GLY A 185 -9.53 50.02 -0.64
CA GLY A 185 -9.07 49.24 0.49
C GLY A 185 -8.84 47.76 0.16
N GLY A 186 -7.90 47.12 0.87
CA GLY A 186 -7.65 45.68 0.83
C GLY A 186 -6.89 45.19 2.06
N LEU A 187 -6.46 43.93 2.06
CA LEU A 187 -5.63 43.40 3.16
C LEU A 187 -4.29 44.13 3.26
N ILE A 188 -3.68 44.42 2.11
CA ILE A 188 -2.44 45.17 1.96
C ILE A 188 -2.59 46.07 0.73
N THR A 189 -2.23 47.34 0.87
CA THR A 189 -2.21 48.33 -0.21
C THR A 189 -0.76 48.70 -0.56
N PHE A 190 -0.39 48.63 -1.83
CA PHE A 190 0.95 48.97 -2.30
C PHE A 190 0.91 49.63 -3.68
N THR A 191 1.85 50.54 -3.96
CA THR A 191 2.02 51.17 -5.28
C THR A 191 3.00 50.38 -6.15
N LYS A 192 4.16 50.02 -5.59
CA LYS A 192 5.19 49.19 -6.23
C LYS A 192 5.51 47.96 -5.36
N PRO A 193 5.62 46.74 -5.93
CA PRO A 193 6.01 45.53 -5.18
C PRO A 193 7.37 45.64 -4.47
N GLY A 194 8.26 46.53 -4.93
CA GLY A 194 9.56 46.78 -4.32
C GLY A 194 9.52 47.62 -3.04
N ASN A 195 8.39 48.27 -2.72
CA ASN A 195 8.24 49.07 -1.51
C ASN A 195 7.75 48.23 -0.31
N LEU A 196 7.33 46.99 -0.55
CA LEU A 196 6.89 46.06 0.49
C LEU A 196 8.08 45.38 1.15
N THR A 197 7.98 45.09 2.44
CA THR A 197 8.99 44.29 3.14
C THR A 197 9.00 42.88 2.56
N ILE A 198 10.18 42.23 2.50
CA ILE A 198 10.32 40.83 2.02
C ILE A 198 9.36 39.89 2.76
N THR A 199 9.17 40.11 4.07
CA THR A 199 8.27 39.33 4.92
C THR A 199 6.80 39.49 4.53
N GLU A 200 6.36 40.72 4.24
CA GLU A 200 4.99 40.99 3.79
C GLU A 200 4.74 40.32 2.44
N PHE A 201 5.67 40.49 1.50
CA PHE A 201 5.59 39.86 0.17
C PHE A 201 5.48 38.33 0.25
N PHE A 202 6.31 37.70 1.08
CA PHE A 202 6.26 36.26 1.29
C PHE A 202 4.95 35.80 1.93
N THR A 203 4.46 36.57 2.92
CA THR A 203 3.28 36.22 3.72
C THR A 203 1.99 36.22 2.91
N TRP A 204 1.81 37.16 1.97
CA TRP A 204 0.59 37.17 1.16
C TRP A 204 0.64 36.21 -0.03
N LYS A 205 1.83 36.00 -0.62
CA LYS A 205 1.97 35.26 -1.89
C LYS A 205 2.21 33.75 -1.70
N TYR A 206 3.06 33.35 -0.76
CA TYR A 206 3.50 31.96 -0.61
C TYR A 206 2.95 31.27 0.64
N ALA A 207 2.88 31.99 1.77
CA ALA A 207 2.54 31.40 3.05
C ALA A 207 1.17 30.68 3.10
N PRO A 208 0.08 31.19 2.49
CA PRO A 208 -1.22 30.52 2.55
C PRO A 208 -1.19 29.15 1.87
N ILE A 209 -0.66 29.10 0.64
CA ILE A 209 -0.59 27.87 -0.15
C ILE A 209 0.40 26.89 0.48
N MET A 210 1.55 27.37 0.98
CA MET A 210 2.53 26.53 1.67
C MET A 210 1.92 25.88 2.93
N THR A 211 1.10 26.62 3.68
CA THR A 211 0.40 26.08 4.87
C THR A 211 -0.59 24.98 4.47
N PHE A 212 -1.36 25.17 3.40
CA PHE A 212 -2.30 24.15 2.92
C PHE A 212 -1.60 22.92 2.34
N VAL A 213 -0.48 23.10 1.64
CA VAL A 213 0.35 21.99 1.14
C VAL A 213 0.90 21.19 2.31
N PHE A 214 1.44 21.85 3.34
CA PHE A 214 1.93 21.17 4.54
C PHE A 214 0.81 20.39 5.25
N TYR A 215 -0.36 21.00 5.40
CA TYR A 215 -1.55 20.33 5.93
C TYR A 215 -1.94 19.09 5.09
N GLY A 216 -1.91 19.22 3.76
CA GLY A 216 -2.14 18.12 2.84
C GLY A 216 -1.16 16.96 3.01
N ILE A 217 0.13 17.24 3.25
CA ILE A 217 1.16 16.22 3.53
C ILE A 217 0.85 15.48 4.83
N LEU A 218 0.44 16.18 5.90
CA LEU A 218 0.07 15.52 7.15
C LEU A 218 -1.12 14.55 6.96
N TRP A 219 -2.10 14.94 6.14
CA TRP A 219 -3.25 14.10 5.83
C TRP A 219 -2.88 12.89 4.93
N GLN A 220 -1.95 13.07 3.99
CA GLN A 220 -1.37 11.95 3.22
C GLN A 220 -0.72 10.89 4.11
N MET A 221 -0.07 11.29 5.22
CA MET A 221 0.51 10.33 6.18
C MET A 221 -0.54 9.45 6.84
N THR A 222 -1.67 10.03 7.22
CA THR A 222 -2.80 9.27 7.78
C THR A 222 -3.40 8.35 6.73
N ASP A 223 -3.59 8.84 5.50
CA ASP A 223 -4.23 8.05 4.44
C ASP A 223 -3.42 6.86 3.97
N PHE A 224 -2.10 7.01 3.91
CA PHE A 224 -1.21 5.89 3.62
C PHE A 224 -1.37 4.77 4.66
N GLU A 225 -1.33 5.10 5.95
CA GLU A 225 -1.42 4.12 7.04
C GLU A 225 -2.80 3.46 7.13
N VAL A 226 -3.87 4.21 6.90
CA VAL A 226 -5.24 3.66 6.82
C VAL A 226 -5.33 2.63 5.69
N LYS A 227 -4.81 2.94 4.50
CA LYS A 227 -4.80 2.00 3.36
C LYS A 227 -3.93 0.77 3.62
N ARG A 228 -2.76 0.93 4.26
CA ARG A 228 -1.86 -0.18 4.60
C ARG A 228 -2.50 -1.13 5.62
N LEU A 229 -3.24 -0.59 6.60
CA LEU A 229 -3.77 -1.37 7.72
C LEU A 229 -5.19 -1.90 7.50
N GLU A 230 -5.95 -1.36 6.55
CA GLU A 230 -7.32 -1.81 6.26
C GLU A 230 -7.43 -3.34 6.06
N PRO A 231 -6.54 -4.03 5.32
CA PRO A 231 -6.63 -5.50 5.19
C PRO A 231 -6.66 -6.21 6.54
N TYR A 232 -5.88 -5.75 7.51
CA TYR A 232 -5.80 -6.33 8.84
C TYR A 232 -7.04 -6.02 9.69
N TYR A 233 -7.62 -4.82 9.57
CA TYR A 233 -8.91 -4.49 10.19
C TYR A 233 -10.08 -5.32 9.62
N GLN A 234 -9.98 -5.76 8.37
CA GLN A 234 -10.96 -6.67 7.78
C GLN A 234 -10.79 -8.09 8.32
N LEU A 235 -9.54 -8.56 8.40
CA LEU A 235 -9.21 -9.88 8.95
C LEU A 235 -9.49 -10.00 10.45
N SER A 236 -9.49 -8.89 11.20
CA SER A 236 -9.76 -8.87 12.64
C SER A 236 -11.25 -8.93 13.01
N LYS A 237 -12.15 -8.97 12.01
CA LYS A 237 -13.60 -9.13 12.22
C LYS A 237 -13.91 -10.52 12.79
N ARG A 238 -14.98 -10.61 13.60
CA ARG A 238 -15.43 -11.88 14.22
C ARG A 238 -15.63 -13.02 13.23
N SER A 239 -16.23 -12.74 12.07
CA SER A 239 -16.49 -13.74 11.02
C SER A 239 -15.35 -13.89 10.00
N GLY A 240 -14.19 -13.27 10.26
CA GLY A 240 -13.15 -13.05 9.26
C GLY A 240 -13.60 -12.17 8.08
N ALA A 241 -12.77 -12.14 7.04
CA ALA A 241 -13.02 -11.46 5.77
C ALA A 241 -12.71 -12.38 4.58
N THR A 242 -13.34 -12.14 3.43
CA THR A 242 -12.99 -12.86 2.20
C THR A 242 -11.61 -12.42 1.71
N ALA A 243 -10.95 -13.24 0.89
CA ALA A 243 -9.64 -12.89 0.34
C ALA A 243 -9.64 -11.57 -0.42
N ALA A 244 -10.67 -11.31 -1.22
CA ALA A 244 -10.80 -10.08 -2.01
C ALA A 244 -10.99 -8.81 -1.18
N GLU A 245 -11.64 -8.91 -0.02
CA GLU A 245 -11.79 -7.79 0.92
C GLU A 245 -10.56 -7.58 1.80
N SER A 246 -9.61 -8.51 1.82
CA SER A 246 -8.44 -8.51 2.70
C SER A 246 -7.12 -8.83 1.99
N LEU A 247 -6.74 -10.11 1.87
CA LEU A 247 -5.43 -10.57 1.39
C LEU A 247 -5.08 -10.12 -0.04
N ASN A 248 -6.08 -10.07 -0.92
CA ASN A 248 -5.96 -9.68 -2.34
C ASN A 248 -6.21 -8.18 -2.57
N MET A 249 -6.37 -7.42 -1.49
CA MET A 249 -6.62 -6.00 -1.58
C MET A 249 -5.34 -5.24 -1.88
N ASP A 250 -5.40 -4.33 -2.86
CA ASP A 250 -4.29 -3.45 -3.22
C ASP A 250 -4.81 -2.01 -3.35
N TYR A 251 -4.53 -1.21 -2.32
CA TYR A 251 -4.78 0.23 -2.31
C TYR A 251 -3.52 1.07 -2.46
N LEU A 252 -2.35 0.46 -2.33
CA LEU A 252 -1.07 1.18 -2.30
C LEU A 252 -0.53 1.45 -3.70
N THR A 253 -0.73 0.53 -4.65
CA THR A 253 -0.30 0.70 -6.04
C THR A 253 -1.42 1.19 -6.96
N PHE A 254 -2.66 1.12 -6.48
CA PHE A 254 -3.81 1.56 -7.24
C PHE A 254 -3.81 3.09 -7.36
N VAL A 255 -4.41 3.58 -8.44
CA VAL A 255 -4.44 5.02 -8.72
C VAL A 255 -5.16 5.76 -7.59
N SER A 256 -4.44 6.60 -6.84
CA SER A 256 -4.87 7.16 -5.55
C SER A 256 -6.24 7.84 -5.56
N TRP A 257 -6.63 8.47 -6.67
CA TRP A 257 -7.92 9.17 -6.79
C TRP A 257 -9.11 8.26 -7.11
N LEU A 258 -8.86 7.03 -7.59
CA LEU A 258 -9.89 6.01 -7.82
C LEU A 258 -10.10 5.11 -6.59
N VAL A 259 -9.25 5.22 -5.57
CA VAL A 259 -9.35 4.42 -4.34
C VAL A 259 -10.71 4.57 -3.64
N PRO A 260 -11.29 5.78 -3.46
CA PRO A 260 -12.60 5.92 -2.82
C PRO A 260 -13.71 5.14 -3.54
N LEU A 261 -13.69 5.12 -4.87
CA LEU A 261 -14.70 4.41 -5.68
C LEU A 261 -14.59 2.89 -5.50
N ARG A 262 -13.37 2.37 -5.39
CA ARG A 262 -13.13 0.95 -5.10
C ARG A 262 -13.53 0.60 -3.66
N ALA A 263 -13.16 1.43 -2.69
CA ALA A 263 -13.50 1.24 -1.27
C ALA A 263 -15.02 1.31 -1.02
N LEU A 264 -15.75 2.13 -1.78
CA LEU A 264 -17.21 2.20 -1.72
C LEU A 264 -17.88 0.87 -2.08
N ARG A 265 -17.34 0.15 -3.08
CA ARG A 265 -17.87 -1.17 -3.48
C ARG A 265 -17.70 -2.22 -2.37
N HIS A 266 -16.59 -2.18 -1.64
CA HIS A 266 -16.30 -3.08 -0.52
C HIS A 266 -16.85 -2.56 0.83
N LYS A 267 -17.61 -1.44 0.83
CA LYS A 267 -18.19 -0.81 2.04
C LYS A 267 -17.15 -0.49 3.13
N GLN A 268 -15.95 -0.10 2.73
CA GLN A 268 -14.83 0.19 3.65
C GLN A 268 -14.79 1.67 4.01
N TYR A 269 -15.62 2.07 4.97
CA TYR A 269 -15.82 3.48 5.31
C TYR A 269 -14.55 4.22 5.78
N ALA A 270 -13.62 3.54 6.47
CA ALA A 270 -12.40 4.17 6.96
C ALA A 270 -11.52 4.68 5.80
N VAL A 271 -11.29 3.83 4.79
CA VAL A 271 -10.55 4.19 3.58
C VAL A 271 -11.25 5.29 2.79
N ILE A 272 -12.59 5.28 2.73
CA ILE A 272 -13.36 6.31 2.01
C ILE A 272 -13.13 7.71 2.63
N TYR A 273 -13.37 7.86 3.94
CA TYR A 273 -13.22 9.17 4.60
C TYR A 273 -11.78 9.68 4.52
N SER A 274 -10.82 8.79 4.74
CA SER A 274 -9.40 9.10 4.63
C SER A 274 -9.00 9.57 3.22
N SER A 275 -9.35 8.80 2.19
CA SER A 275 -8.93 9.08 0.82
C SER A 275 -9.65 10.29 0.24
N VAL A 276 -10.95 10.47 0.51
CA VAL A 276 -11.67 11.68 0.08
C VAL A 276 -11.10 12.91 0.78
N GLY A 277 -10.82 12.82 2.09
CA GLY A 277 -10.17 13.90 2.83
C GLY A 277 -8.80 14.25 2.22
N THR A 278 -7.97 13.26 1.84
CA THR A 278 -6.64 13.50 1.24
C THR A 278 -6.73 14.09 -0.16
N LEU A 279 -7.72 13.68 -0.96
CA LEU A 279 -7.96 14.34 -2.25
C LEU A 279 -8.35 15.80 -2.05
N ILE A 280 -9.26 16.11 -1.13
CA ILE A 280 -9.69 17.49 -0.90
C ILE A 280 -8.56 18.34 -0.30
N ALA A 281 -7.96 17.88 0.80
CA ALA A 281 -6.92 18.61 1.52
C ALA A 281 -5.65 18.82 0.70
N SER A 282 -5.18 17.80 -0.04
CA SER A 282 -3.90 17.89 -0.75
C SER A 282 -4.02 18.33 -2.21
N SER A 283 -5.18 18.17 -2.87
CA SER A 283 -5.34 18.56 -4.28
C SER A 283 -6.29 19.73 -4.48
N LEU A 284 -7.50 19.69 -3.93
CA LEU A 284 -8.51 20.71 -4.21
C LEU A 284 -8.21 22.03 -3.46
N VAL A 285 -7.87 21.95 -2.17
CA VAL A 285 -7.64 23.14 -1.33
C VAL A 285 -6.52 24.04 -1.86
N PRO A 286 -5.32 23.55 -2.23
CA PRO A 286 -4.27 24.40 -2.80
C PRO A 286 -4.68 25.06 -4.13
N VAL A 287 -5.44 24.36 -4.98
CA VAL A 287 -5.90 24.86 -6.29
C VAL A 287 -6.99 25.93 -6.12
N LEU A 288 -7.89 25.77 -5.15
CA LEU A 288 -8.88 26.79 -4.82
C LEU A 288 -8.24 28.00 -4.11
N GLN A 289 -7.23 27.76 -3.27
CA GLN A 289 -6.51 28.84 -2.59
C GLN A 289 -5.76 29.73 -3.58
N SER A 290 -5.18 29.16 -4.63
CA SER A 290 -4.48 29.95 -5.66
C SER A 290 -5.42 30.93 -6.37
N ALA A 291 -6.69 30.57 -6.54
CA ALA A 291 -7.72 31.43 -7.13
C ALA A 291 -8.35 32.41 -6.13
N SER A 292 -8.19 32.18 -4.82
CA SER A 292 -8.85 32.97 -3.78
C SER A 292 -8.21 34.33 -3.50
N ILE A 293 -6.92 34.51 -3.82
CA ILE A 293 -6.17 35.74 -3.51
C ILE A 293 -5.86 36.46 -4.83
N ASN A 294 -6.54 37.59 -5.05
CA ASN A 294 -6.40 38.39 -6.26
C ASN A 294 -6.00 39.84 -5.94
N THR A 295 -5.38 40.49 -6.91
CA THR A 295 -4.90 41.87 -6.81
C THR A 295 -5.83 42.79 -7.60
N TYR A 296 -6.43 43.77 -6.92
CA TYR A 296 -7.35 44.75 -7.49
C TYR A 296 -6.64 46.11 -7.66
N PRO A 297 -6.82 46.86 -8.76
CA PRO A 297 -7.70 46.63 -9.91
C PRO A 297 -7.29 45.44 -10.82
N PRO A 298 -8.22 44.88 -11.63
CA PRO A 298 -7.93 43.85 -12.62
C PRO A 298 -6.85 44.30 -13.60
N ARG A 299 -6.06 43.35 -14.13
CA ARG A 299 -4.88 43.64 -14.98
C ARG A 299 -5.15 44.57 -16.16
N SER A 300 -6.35 44.52 -16.73
CA SER A 300 -6.80 45.31 -17.87
C SER A 300 -7.10 46.77 -17.56
N GLU A 301 -7.25 47.15 -16.28
CA GLU A 301 -7.72 48.48 -15.87
C GLU A 301 -6.69 49.25 -15.02
N ARG A 302 -5.48 48.71 -14.85
CA ARG A 302 -4.49 49.32 -13.95
C ARG A 302 -3.74 50.46 -14.61
N GLU A 303 -3.73 51.64 -13.99
CA GLU A 303 -2.92 52.78 -14.40
C GLU A 303 -1.53 52.83 -13.72
N LYS A 304 -0.61 53.64 -14.25
CA LYS A 304 0.75 53.83 -13.71
C LYS A 304 0.68 54.50 -12.33
N ASP A 305 1.41 53.94 -11.36
CA ASP A 305 1.46 54.40 -9.96
C ASP A 305 0.12 54.41 -9.18
N GLN A 306 -0.91 53.72 -9.67
CA GLN A 306 -2.17 53.52 -8.96
C GLN A 306 -1.99 52.61 -7.73
N LEU A 307 -2.76 52.86 -6.67
CA LEU A 307 -2.81 52.02 -5.47
C LEU A 307 -3.36 50.64 -5.82
N LYS A 308 -2.58 49.59 -5.59
CA LYS A 308 -2.99 48.19 -5.75
C LYS A 308 -3.33 47.61 -4.40
N SER A 309 -4.44 46.88 -4.32
CA SER A 309 -4.91 46.26 -3.09
C SER A 309 -5.03 44.75 -3.26
N VAL A 310 -4.50 43.97 -2.30
CA VAL A 310 -4.72 42.52 -2.24
C VAL A 310 -6.09 42.27 -1.66
N ARG A 311 -6.96 41.61 -2.42
CA ARG A 311 -8.33 41.26 -2.03
C ARG A 311 -8.53 39.74 -2.07
N VAL A 312 -9.38 39.28 -1.18
CA VAL A 312 -9.82 37.88 -1.16
C VAL A 312 -11.15 37.78 -1.88
N ASP A 313 -11.20 36.98 -2.94
CA ASP A 313 -12.44 36.75 -3.68
C ASP A 313 -13.42 35.91 -2.83
N PRO A 314 -14.62 36.45 -2.53
CA PRO A 314 -15.59 35.75 -1.69
C PRO A 314 -16.01 34.35 -2.16
N PRO A 315 -16.30 34.09 -3.46
CA PRO A 315 -16.78 32.77 -3.88
C PRO A 315 -15.70 31.69 -3.71
N TRP A 316 -14.46 31.97 -4.13
CA TRP A 316 -13.34 31.05 -4.01
C TRP A 316 -12.93 30.83 -2.57
N SER A 317 -12.88 31.90 -1.75
CA SER A 317 -12.56 31.78 -0.33
C SER A 317 -13.58 30.94 0.44
N ARG A 318 -14.87 31.12 0.17
CA ARG A 318 -15.92 30.29 0.78
C ARG A 318 -15.84 28.84 0.32
N ALA A 319 -15.45 28.59 -0.93
CA ALA A 319 -15.20 27.24 -1.42
C ALA A 319 -14.03 26.56 -0.68
N VAL A 320 -12.94 27.29 -0.41
CA VAL A 320 -11.83 26.81 0.42
C VAL A 320 -12.30 26.48 1.85
N SER A 321 -13.00 27.41 2.51
CA SER A 321 -13.55 27.19 3.86
C SER A 321 -14.49 25.99 3.91
N ALA A 322 -15.37 25.84 2.93
CA ALA A 322 -16.28 24.70 2.83
C ALA A 322 -15.52 23.37 2.65
N CYS A 323 -14.47 23.35 1.82
CA CYS A 323 -13.60 22.19 1.66
C CYS A 323 -12.91 21.80 2.97
N LEU A 324 -12.40 22.76 3.73
CA LEU A 324 -11.74 22.51 5.02
C LEU A 324 -12.71 21.99 6.09
N ILE A 325 -13.93 22.53 6.14
CA ILE A 325 -14.99 22.02 7.03
C ILE A 325 -15.36 20.58 6.64
N PHE A 326 -15.45 20.29 5.34
CA PHE A 326 -15.69 18.92 4.86
C PHE A 326 -14.54 17.99 5.26
N VAL A 327 -13.28 18.44 5.16
CA VAL A 327 -12.13 17.66 5.62
C VAL A 327 -12.21 17.43 7.14
N ALA A 328 -12.59 18.43 7.94
CA ALA A 328 -12.80 18.26 9.37
C ALA A 328 -13.90 17.21 9.67
N PHE A 329 -15.01 17.23 8.94
CA PHE A 329 -16.06 16.21 9.03
C PHE A 329 -15.52 14.82 8.66
N SER A 330 -14.74 14.71 7.59
CA SER A 330 -14.09 13.45 7.20
C SER A 330 -13.14 12.93 8.28
N GLY A 331 -12.43 13.83 8.98
CA GLY A 331 -11.56 13.49 10.10
C GLY A 331 -12.34 12.97 11.32
N VAL A 332 -13.48 13.59 11.66
CA VAL A 332 -14.38 13.10 12.72
C VAL A 332 -14.97 11.73 12.35
N ALA A 333 -15.43 11.58 11.11
CA ALA A 333 -15.97 10.32 10.61
C ALA A 333 -14.90 9.21 10.59
N LEU A 334 -13.67 9.54 10.22
CA LEU A 334 -12.52 8.64 10.30
C LEU A 334 -12.24 8.25 11.76
N MET A 335 -12.19 9.22 12.69
CA MET A 335 -11.98 8.95 14.12
C MET A 335 -13.06 8.02 14.70
N TYR A 336 -14.31 8.16 14.25
CA TYR A 336 -15.41 7.25 14.60
C TYR A 336 -15.24 5.87 13.96
N ALA A 337 -14.96 5.81 12.66
CA ALA A 337 -14.72 4.57 11.93
C ALA A 337 -13.55 3.76 12.51
N MET A 338 -12.55 4.46 13.06
CA MET A 338 -11.37 3.89 13.70
C MET A 338 -11.58 3.44 15.14
N ARG A 339 -12.81 3.35 15.65
CA ARG A 339 -13.08 2.66 16.93
C ARG A 339 -12.87 1.15 16.86
N ARG A 340 -12.73 0.59 15.65
CA ARG A 340 -12.42 -0.82 15.38
C ARG A 340 -11.04 -1.22 15.93
N LYS A 341 -10.87 -2.50 16.27
CA LYS A 341 -9.61 -3.08 16.72
C LYS A 341 -8.87 -3.71 15.53
N SER A 342 -7.55 -3.51 15.45
CA SER A 342 -6.72 -3.99 14.33
C SER A 342 -6.39 -5.48 14.42
N GLY A 343 -6.42 -6.08 15.61
CA GLY A 343 -5.96 -7.46 15.82
C GLY A 343 -4.44 -7.61 15.72
N LEU A 344 -3.70 -6.51 15.54
CA LEU A 344 -2.24 -6.46 15.45
C LEU A 344 -1.62 -6.06 16.79
N GLN A 345 -0.53 -6.73 17.17
CA GLN A 345 0.27 -6.40 18.37
C GLN A 345 1.40 -5.41 18.07
N SER A 346 2.00 -5.50 16.89
CA SER A 346 3.09 -4.64 16.42
C SER A 346 2.88 -4.25 14.96
N ASP A 347 3.73 -3.34 14.46
CA ASP A 347 3.68 -2.90 13.06
C ASP A 347 4.02 -4.06 12.12
N PRO A 348 3.14 -4.46 11.18
CA PRO A 348 3.44 -5.50 10.20
C PRO A 348 4.39 -4.94 9.13
N THR A 349 5.65 -4.72 9.49
CA THR A 349 6.66 -4.12 8.60
C THR A 349 7.25 -5.13 7.63
N GLY A 350 7.16 -4.82 6.34
CA GLY A 350 7.84 -5.54 5.27
C GLY A 350 7.42 -7.00 5.12
N ILE A 351 8.33 -7.81 4.56
CA ILE A 351 8.13 -9.25 4.33
C ILE A 351 8.19 -10.00 5.66
N ALA A 352 9.07 -9.56 6.57
CA ALA A 352 9.25 -10.15 7.89
C ALA A 352 7.97 -10.15 8.74
N GLY A 353 7.21 -9.04 8.74
CA GLY A 353 5.95 -8.95 9.47
C GLY A 353 4.92 -9.96 8.96
N ILE A 354 4.75 -10.07 7.63
CA ILE A 354 3.83 -11.03 7.02
C ILE A 354 4.28 -12.47 7.28
N ALA A 355 5.57 -12.76 7.19
CA ALA A 355 6.14 -14.07 7.48
C ALA A 355 5.90 -14.48 8.94
N ALA A 356 6.14 -13.59 9.91
CA ALA A 356 5.90 -13.86 11.33
C ALA A 356 4.43 -14.17 11.65
N MET A 357 3.48 -13.59 10.92
CA MET A 357 2.05 -13.90 11.10
C MET A 357 1.64 -15.24 10.46
N ALA A 358 2.42 -15.78 9.52
CA ALA A 358 2.09 -17.01 8.79
C ALA A 358 2.62 -18.29 9.45
N THR A 359 3.51 -18.20 10.46
CA THR A 359 4.21 -19.37 11.01
C THR A 359 3.35 -20.30 11.88
N LYS A 360 2.34 -19.78 12.59
CA LYS A 360 1.53 -20.57 13.54
C LYS A 360 0.33 -21.30 12.93
N SER A 361 -0.07 -20.94 11.72
CA SER A 361 -1.28 -21.45 11.07
C SER A 361 -0.96 -22.26 9.82
N HIS A 362 -1.99 -22.91 9.29
CA HIS A 362 -1.90 -23.63 8.02
C HIS A 362 -2.11 -22.73 6.78
N ILE A 363 -2.10 -21.39 6.89
CA ILE A 363 -2.43 -20.50 5.76
C ILE A 363 -1.59 -20.73 4.50
N LEU A 364 -0.35 -21.22 4.66
CA LEU A 364 0.60 -21.45 3.59
C LEU A 364 0.22 -22.62 2.67
N THR A 365 -0.64 -23.55 3.10
CA THR A 365 -1.07 -24.69 2.28
C THR A 365 -1.90 -24.25 1.07
N GLU A 366 -2.68 -23.17 1.22
CA GLU A 366 -3.48 -22.56 0.15
C GLU A 366 -2.62 -21.93 -0.97
N PHE A 367 -1.34 -21.73 -0.72
CA PHE A 367 -0.40 -21.16 -1.68
C PHE A 367 0.41 -22.21 -2.45
N ARG A 368 0.12 -23.51 -2.25
CA ARG A 368 0.74 -24.59 -3.03
C ARG A 368 0.49 -24.39 -4.54
N GLY A 369 1.56 -24.45 -5.33
CA GLY A 369 1.51 -24.26 -6.78
C GLY A 369 1.20 -22.83 -7.25
N LEU A 370 1.34 -21.83 -6.36
CA LEU A 370 1.13 -20.41 -6.67
C LEU A 370 2.42 -19.56 -6.69
N ASP A 371 3.58 -20.20 -6.55
CA ASP A 371 4.91 -19.57 -6.56
C ASP A 371 5.22 -18.79 -7.84
N THR A 372 4.88 -19.34 -9.01
CA THR A 372 5.06 -18.72 -10.34
C THR A 372 3.77 -18.14 -10.92
N ALA A 373 2.64 -18.33 -10.22
CA ALA A 373 1.33 -18.00 -10.73
C ALA A 373 1.10 -16.48 -10.88
N PRO A 374 0.33 -16.06 -11.90
CA PRO A 374 -0.15 -14.68 -12.00
C PRO A 374 -1.18 -14.39 -10.91
N LEU A 375 -1.36 -13.10 -10.61
CA LEU A 375 -2.19 -12.62 -9.52
C LEU A 375 -3.67 -13.07 -9.63
N ASP A 376 -4.20 -13.17 -10.85
CA ASP A 376 -5.57 -13.67 -11.10
C ASP A 376 -5.78 -15.11 -10.65
N LYS A 377 -4.77 -15.98 -10.83
CA LYS A 377 -4.84 -17.38 -10.41
C LYS A 377 -4.85 -17.47 -8.87
N ILE A 378 -4.03 -16.65 -8.20
CA ILE A 378 -4.04 -16.51 -6.74
C ILE A 378 -5.43 -16.05 -6.26
N HIS A 379 -6.00 -15.03 -6.91
CA HIS A 379 -7.33 -14.53 -6.56
C HIS A 379 -8.43 -15.56 -6.76
N LYS A 380 -8.32 -16.41 -7.80
CA LYS A 380 -9.28 -17.47 -8.07
C LYS A 380 -9.21 -18.60 -7.05
N GLN A 381 -8.01 -18.96 -6.60
CA GLN A 381 -7.80 -20.01 -5.60
C GLN A 381 -8.32 -19.57 -4.22
N LEU A 382 -7.88 -18.42 -3.73
CA LEU A 382 -8.24 -17.90 -2.40
C LEU A 382 -9.71 -17.44 -2.26
N ARG A 383 -10.48 -17.46 -3.35
CA ARG A 383 -11.87 -16.99 -3.39
C ARG A 383 -12.82 -17.80 -2.49
N HIS A 384 -12.53 -19.09 -2.32
CA HIS A 384 -13.44 -20.03 -1.68
C HIS A 384 -13.27 -20.09 -0.17
N ARG A 385 -12.49 -19.19 0.44
CA ARG A 385 -12.28 -19.17 1.89
C ARG A 385 -12.38 -17.77 2.48
N ARG A 386 -12.78 -17.73 3.75
CA ARG A 386 -12.58 -16.59 4.64
C ARG A 386 -11.25 -16.73 5.37
N TYR A 387 -10.66 -15.59 5.69
CA TYR A 387 -9.42 -15.50 6.45
C TYR A 387 -9.65 -14.64 7.69
N ILE A 388 -8.97 -14.98 8.78
CA ILE A 388 -9.10 -14.30 10.06
C ILE A 388 -7.73 -14.07 10.67
N LEU A 389 -7.56 -12.94 11.35
CA LEU A 389 -6.37 -12.64 12.13
C LEU A 389 -6.68 -12.91 13.61
N HIS A 390 -6.12 -14.00 14.14
CA HIS A 390 -6.32 -14.45 15.52
C HIS A 390 -4.98 -14.49 16.24
N LYS A 391 -4.86 -13.81 17.39
CA LYS A 391 -3.62 -13.70 18.18
C LYS A 391 -2.37 -13.27 17.38
N SER A 392 -2.53 -12.33 16.44
CA SER A 392 -1.47 -11.88 15.49
C SER A 392 -0.97 -12.94 14.52
N SER A 393 -1.70 -14.03 14.31
CA SER A 393 -1.40 -15.00 13.26
C SER A 393 -2.55 -15.05 12.25
N LEU A 394 -2.22 -15.21 10.98
CA LEU A 394 -3.19 -15.25 9.88
C LEU A 394 -3.71 -16.67 9.73
N TRP A 395 -5.01 -16.90 9.85
CA TRP A 395 -5.62 -18.22 9.76
C TRP A 395 -6.57 -18.35 8.56
N GLN A 396 -6.76 -19.58 8.11
CA GLN A 396 -7.87 -19.94 7.23
C GLN A 396 -9.11 -20.14 8.11
N GLY A 397 -10.26 -19.65 7.66
CA GLY A 397 -11.53 -19.73 8.36
C GLY A 397 -12.55 -20.59 7.61
N GLU A 398 -13.77 -20.07 7.48
CA GLU A 398 -14.89 -20.74 6.82
C GLU A 398 -14.66 -20.95 5.31
N PHE A 399 -15.02 -22.13 4.80
CA PHE A 399 -15.07 -22.44 3.38
C PHE A 399 -16.40 -22.00 2.75
N ILE A 400 -16.34 -21.35 1.59
CA ILE A 400 -17.48 -20.80 0.85
C ILE A 400 -17.66 -21.57 -0.45
N ARG A 401 -18.67 -22.47 -0.49
CA ARG A 401 -19.02 -23.26 -1.69
C ARG A 401 -19.41 -22.40 -2.90
N ASN A 402 -20.28 -21.41 -2.70
CA ASN A 402 -20.83 -20.58 -3.78
C ASN A 402 -20.36 -19.12 -3.65
N SER A 403 -19.13 -18.82 -4.07
CA SER A 403 -18.64 -17.45 -4.10
C SER A 403 -19.26 -16.68 -5.26
N LYS A 404 -20.10 -15.67 -4.93
CA LYS A 404 -20.72 -14.75 -5.90
C LYS A 404 -19.80 -13.62 -6.36
N GLU A 405 -18.53 -13.67 -5.98
CA GLU A 405 -17.59 -12.59 -6.24
C GLU A 405 -17.24 -12.48 -7.74
N ARG A 406 -16.99 -11.28 -8.24
CA ARG A 406 -16.50 -11.06 -9.61
C ARG A 406 -15.01 -10.75 -9.57
N ILE A 407 -14.17 -11.64 -10.11
CA ILE A 407 -12.73 -11.38 -10.29
C ILE A 407 -12.63 -10.33 -11.40
N HIS A 408 -11.96 -9.22 -11.12
CA HIS A 408 -11.46 -8.38 -12.18
C HIS A 408 -10.14 -9.00 -12.63
N GLU A 409 -10.06 -9.38 -13.90
CA GLU A 409 -8.81 -9.82 -14.53
C GLU A 409 -7.79 -8.67 -14.41
N GLN A 410 -6.83 -8.83 -13.51
CA GLN A 410 -5.71 -7.92 -13.39
C GLN A 410 -4.65 -8.38 -14.38
N GLY A 411 -4.28 -7.49 -15.31
CA GLY A 411 -3.36 -7.85 -16.38
C GLY A 411 -2.09 -8.55 -15.87
N THR A 412 -1.68 -9.60 -16.58
CA THR A 412 -0.58 -10.53 -16.25
C THR A 412 0.82 -9.91 -16.12
N ASP A 413 0.97 -8.59 -16.29
CA ASP A 413 2.27 -7.92 -16.20
C ASP A 413 2.64 -7.67 -14.73
N PRO A 414 3.80 -8.17 -14.27
CA PRO A 414 4.23 -8.06 -12.86
C PRO A 414 4.54 -6.63 -12.42
N ARG A 415 4.73 -5.70 -13.37
CA ARG A 415 5.09 -4.32 -13.04
C ARG A 415 3.84 -3.52 -12.66
N PRO A 416 3.91 -2.69 -11.60
CA PRO A 416 2.89 -1.69 -11.31
C PRO A 416 2.64 -0.80 -12.53
N ILE A 417 1.41 -0.29 -12.65
CA ILE A 417 0.95 0.45 -13.83
C ILE A 417 1.90 1.61 -14.16
N MET A 418 2.37 2.36 -13.16
CA MET A 418 3.22 3.52 -13.37
C MET A 418 4.58 3.17 -13.96
N LEU A 419 5.16 2.02 -13.59
CA LEU A 419 6.48 1.59 -14.04
C LEU A 419 6.46 0.89 -15.41
N ARG A 420 5.27 0.68 -15.98
CA ARG A 420 5.13 0.18 -17.36
C ARG A 420 5.48 1.30 -18.33
N LYS A 421 6.38 1.02 -19.28
CA LYS A 421 6.74 1.98 -20.35
C LYS A 421 5.52 2.55 -21.09
N ARG A 422 4.43 1.77 -21.22
CA ARG A 422 3.15 2.21 -21.84
C ARG A 422 2.50 3.39 -21.11
N SER A 423 2.58 3.46 -19.79
CA SER A 423 2.04 4.56 -18.98
C SER A 423 3.10 5.62 -18.67
N GLY A 424 4.35 5.18 -18.53
CA GLY A 424 5.47 6.07 -18.22
C GLY A 424 5.86 7.03 -19.35
N VAL A 425 5.85 6.57 -20.62
CA VAL A 425 6.16 7.45 -21.77
C VAL A 425 5.16 8.60 -21.89
N PRO A 426 3.82 8.36 -21.85
CA PRO A 426 2.84 9.45 -21.78
C PRO A 426 3.05 10.40 -20.60
N PHE A 427 3.45 9.89 -19.42
CA PHE A 427 3.70 10.74 -18.26
C PHE A 427 4.91 11.66 -18.44
N VAL A 428 6.03 11.13 -18.95
CA VAL A 428 7.21 11.94 -19.26
C VAL A 428 6.90 12.95 -20.37
N ALA A 429 6.19 12.53 -21.42
CA ALA A 429 5.73 13.42 -22.49
C ALA A 429 4.83 14.54 -21.92
N PHE A 430 3.90 14.21 -21.02
CA PHE A 430 3.06 15.21 -20.34
C PHE A 430 3.88 16.21 -19.54
N MET A 431 4.89 15.78 -18.78
CA MET A 431 5.79 16.70 -18.05
C MET A 431 6.58 17.61 -19.01
N ILE A 432 7.06 17.07 -20.14
CA ILE A 432 7.75 17.86 -21.18
C ILE A 432 6.80 18.89 -21.79
N CYS A 433 5.57 18.48 -22.14
CA CYS A 433 4.54 19.38 -22.65
C CYS A 433 4.20 20.49 -21.66
N VAL A 434 4.04 20.18 -20.37
CA VAL A 434 3.80 21.22 -19.34
C VAL A 434 5.00 22.15 -19.22
N THR A 435 6.23 21.61 -19.23
CA THR A 435 7.45 22.42 -19.19
C THR A 435 7.57 23.37 -20.38
N ALA A 436 7.22 22.91 -21.60
CA ALA A 436 7.19 23.74 -22.80
C ALA A 436 6.03 24.76 -22.78
N SER A 437 4.89 24.38 -22.21
CA SER A 437 3.71 25.25 -22.13
C SER A 437 3.92 26.45 -21.20
N ILE A 438 4.75 26.32 -20.15
CA ILE A 438 4.99 27.40 -19.19
C ILE A 438 5.60 28.65 -19.86
N PRO A 439 6.73 28.56 -20.58
CA PRO A 439 7.25 29.68 -21.36
C PRO A 439 6.27 30.20 -22.42
N ILE A 440 5.51 29.31 -23.08
CA ILE A 440 4.53 29.70 -24.11
C ILE A 440 3.41 30.57 -23.50
N PHE A 441 2.82 30.14 -22.39
CA PHE A 441 1.78 30.91 -21.71
C PHE A 441 2.28 32.23 -21.12
N MET A 442 3.59 32.33 -20.85
CA MET A 442 4.18 33.51 -20.22
C MET A 442 4.75 34.52 -21.22
N PHE A 443 5.23 34.09 -22.40
CA PHE A 443 5.95 34.96 -23.34
C PHE A 443 5.31 35.06 -24.72
N LEU A 444 4.22 34.34 -25.04
CA LEU A 444 3.56 34.42 -26.35
C LEU A 444 2.27 35.28 -26.31
N ASP A 445 2.07 36.13 -27.31
CA ASP A 445 0.86 36.97 -27.44
C ASP A 445 -0.41 36.10 -27.61
N GLY A 446 -1.49 36.46 -26.92
CA GLY A 446 -2.79 35.79 -27.00
C GLY A 446 -2.94 34.54 -26.11
N ALA A 447 -1.84 33.87 -25.75
CA ALA A 447 -1.87 32.71 -24.85
C ALA A 447 -2.10 33.09 -23.37
N GLY A 448 -1.71 34.30 -22.98
CA GLY A 448 -1.92 34.86 -21.63
C GLY A 448 -3.41 34.99 -21.25
N ILE A 449 -4.31 35.15 -22.24
CA ILE A 449 -5.76 35.25 -22.03
C ILE A 449 -6.31 33.99 -21.34
N VAL A 450 -5.74 32.82 -21.63
CA VAL A 450 -6.16 31.55 -21.02
C VAL A 450 -5.85 31.55 -19.51
N THR A 451 -4.68 32.06 -19.13
CA THR A 451 -4.25 32.17 -17.74
C THR A 451 -5.05 33.24 -16.98
N GLU A 452 -5.51 34.29 -17.67
CA GLU A 452 -6.42 35.30 -17.09
C GLU A 452 -7.84 34.76 -16.89
N LYS A 453 -8.36 33.97 -17.84
CA LYS A 453 -9.68 33.34 -17.70
C LYS A 453 -9.69 32.19 -16.69
N LEU A 454 -8.57 31.47 -16.54
CA LEU A 454 -8.42 30.31 -15.66
C LEU A 454 -7.19 30.46 -14.76
N PRO A 455 -7.27 31.26 -13.68
CA PRO A 455 -6.12 31.54 -12.80
C PRO A 455 -5.55 30.28 -12.12
N PHE A 456 -6.37 29.24 -11.97
CA PHE A 456 -5.99 27.97 -11.36
C PHE A 456 -5.37 26.94 -12.32
N LEU A 457 -5.33 27.21 -13.64
CA LEU A 457 -4.93 26.23 -14.66
C LEU A 457 -3.51 25.68 -14.40
N MET A 458 -2.55 26.58 -14.17
CA MET A 458 -1.16 26.20 -13.96
C MET A 458 -0.99 25.40 -12.67
N THR A 459 -1.69 25.78 -11.60
CA THR A 459 -1.71 25.01 -10.34
C THR A 459 -2.40 23.66 -10.48
N ALA A 460 -3.44 23.56 -11.32
CA ALA A 460 -4.10 22.31 -11.64
C ALA A 460 -3.17 21.34 -12.40
N LEU A 461 -2.42 21.84 -13.39
CA LEU A 461 -1.41 21.04 -14.09
C LEU A 461 -0.29 20.57 -13.15
N ALA A 462 0.22 21.46 -12.28
CA ALA A 462 1.23 21.11 -11.28
C ALA A 462 0.72 20.05 -10.28
N THR A 463 -0.53 20.16 -9.83
CA THR A 463 -1.13 19.16 -8.94
C THR A 463 -1.34 17.81 -9.61
N ILE A 464 -1.67 17.77 -10.91
CA ILE A 464 -1.73 16.50 -11.68
C ILE A 464 -0.34 15.85 -11.74
N ILE A 465 0.71 16.62 -12.09
CA ILE A 465 2.09 16.10 -12.10
C ILE A 465 2.44 15.50 -10.74
N ARG A 466 2.15 16.23 -9.66
CA ARG A 466 2.40 15.81 -8.28
C ARG A 466 1.66 14.51 -7.91
N ILE A 467 0.37 14.39 -8.24
CA ILE A 467 -0.43 13.17 -7.94
C ILE A 467 0.16 11.95 -8.65
N ILE A 468 0.50 12.10 -9.94
CA ILE A 468 1.08 11.03 -10.74
C ILE A 468 2.49 10.68 -10.20
N TRP A 469 3.30 11.68 -9.88
CA TRP A 469 4.63 11.49 -9.27
C TRP A 469 4.56 10.72 -7.95
N ASN A 470 3.61 11.06 -7.07
CA ASN A 470 3.42 10.37 -5.79
C ASN A 470 3.07 8.88 -5.97
N THR A 471 2.37 8.54 -7.04
CA THR A 471 2.07 7.14 -7.41
C THR A 471 3.36 6.41 -7.83
N MET A 472 4.16 7.01 -8.72
CA MET A 472 5.47 6.45 -9.12
C MET A 472 6.39 6.24 -7.91
N ASN A 473 6.38 7.21 -7.02
CA ASN A 473 7.18 7.20 -5.81
C ASN A 473 6.75 6.08 -4.83
N CYS A 474 5.45 5.81 -4.67
CA CYS A 474 4.99 4.63 -3.91
C CYS A 474 5.42 3.31 -4.57
N ASP A 475 5.28 3.19 -5.88
CA ASP A 475 5.66 1.97 -6.61
C ASP A 475 7.15 1.64 -6.47
N VAL A 476 8.02 2.65 -6.60
CA VAL A 476 9.48 2.47 -6.44
C VAL A 476 9.84 2.07 -5.00
N ARG A 477 9.18 2.66 -3.99
CA ARG A 477 9.42 2.34 -2.57
C ARG A 477 9.02 0.90 -2.25
N MET A 478 7.86 0.47 -2.74
CA MET A 478 7.32 -0.87 -2.50
C MET A 478 8.17 -1.95 -3.19
N LEU A 479 8.70 -1.68 -4.39
CA LEU A 479 9.56 -2.61 -5.12
C LEU A 479 11.01 -2.67 -4.61
N GLN A 480 11.45 -1.67 -3.85
CA GLN A 480 12.84 -1.59 -3.39
C GLN A 480 13.33 -2.86 -2.66
N PRO A 481 12.66 -3.39 -1.62
CA PRO A 481 13.15 -4.58 -0.91
C PRO A 481 13.24 -5.81 -1.83
N PHE A 482 12.24 -6.01 -2.70
CA PHE A 482 12.22 -7.13 -3.64
C PHE A 482 13.31 -7.04 -4.71
N TRP A 483 13.64 -5.82 -5.16
CA TRP A 483 14.72 -5.62 -6.11
C TRP A 483 16.10 -5.91 -5.51
N ILE A 484 16.30 -5.61 -4.22
CA ILE A 484 17.52 -5.97 -3.50
C ILE A 484 17.60 -7.50 -3.35
N LEU A 485 16.48 -8.15 -3.00
CA LEU A 485 16.42 -9.62 -2.92
C LEU A 485 16.69 -10.29 -4.27
N ALA A 486 16.21 -9.72 -5.37
CA ALA A 486 16.49 -10.23 -6.71
C ALA A 486 17.98 -10.13 -7.11
N GLN A 487 18.76 -9.22 -6.50
CA GLN A 487 20.20 -9.08 -6.74
C GLN A 487 21.06 -10.05 -5.94
N ARG A 488 20.45 -10.93 -5.15
CA ARG A 488 21.12 -11.87 -4.25
C ARG A 488 21.89 -11.19 -3.12
N HIS A 489 22.35 -11.97 -2.14
CA HIS A 489 23.13 -11.51 -0.99
C HIS A 489 22.53 -10.31 -0.23
N ALA A 490 21.19 -10.22 -0.14
CA ALA A 490 20.53 -9.12 0.54
C ALA A 490 20.74 -9.23 2.06
N PRO A 491 21.07 -8.12 2.75
CA PRO A 491 21.20 -8.14 4.20
C PRO A 491 19.84 -8.36 4.87
N ALA A 492 19.84 -9.01 6.04
CA ALA A 492 18.66 -9.31 6.86
C ALA A 492 17.71 -8.11 7.07
N LYS A 493 18.26 -6.91 7.22
CA LYS A 493 17.51 -5.65 7.36
C LYS A 493 16.52 -5.41 6.22
N THR A 494 16.77 -5.94 5.02
CA THR A 494 15.91 -5.82 3.83
C THR A 494 14.53 -6.43 4.06
N LEU A 495 14.42 -7.53 4.82
CA LEU A 495 13.14 -8.18 5.10
C LEU A 495 12.22 -7.34 6.00
N THR A 496 12.82 -6.57 6.91
CA THR A 496 12.13 -5.62 7.80
C THR A 496 11.99 -4.22 7.21
N LEU A 497 12.51 -4.00 6.00
CA LEU A 497 12.60 -2.67 5.41
C LEU A 497 11.25 -2.25 4.81
N ASP A 498 10.59 -1.31 5.48
CA ASP A 498 9.40 -0.65 4.94
C ASP A 498 9.67 0.83 4.62
N TYR A 499 9.81 1.12 3.32
CA TYR A 499 9.82 2.50 2.81
C TYR A 499 8.43 3.03 2.53
N ALA A 500 7.43 2.16 2.37
CA ALA A 500 6.09 2.59 2.07
C ALA A 500 5.48 3.30 3.31
N GLY A 501 5.64 2.72 4.51
CA GLY A 501 5.20 3.29 5.79
C GLY A 501 6.02 4.42 6.40
N THR A 502 7.13 4.83 5.78
CA THR A 502 7.95 5.91 6.36
C THR A 502 7.39 7.29 6.00
N ASN A 503 7.38 8.22 6.95
CA ASN A 503 7.00 9.63 6.73
C ASN A 503 7.68 10.20 5.46
N PRO A 504 6.91 10.73 4.49
CA PRO A 504 7.44 11.25 3.22
C PRO A 504 8.57 12.26 3.36
N LEU A 505 8.58 13.09 4.42
CA LEU A 505 9.59 14.11 4.66
C LEU A 505 10.93 13.53 5.14
N LEU A 506 10.89 12.47 5.95
CA LEU A 506 12.08 11.82 6.50
C LEU A 506 12.63 10.72 5.57
N LEU A 507 11.85 10.32 4.58
CA LEU A 507 12.17 9.21 3.70
C LEU A 507 13.43 9.43 2.85
N PRO A 508 13.68 10.61 2.23
CA PRO A 508 14.92 10.83 1.48
C PRO A 508 16.17 10.66 2.35
N ILE A 509 16.11 11.16 3.59
CA ILE A 509 17.20 11.07 4.57
C ILE A 509 17.42 9.60 4.96
N LYS A 510 16.36 8.86 5.28
CA LYS A 510 16.43 7.42 5.61
C LYS A 510 16.98 6.59 4.44
N ALA A 511 16.53 6.87 3.21
CA ALA A 511 17.00 6.20 2.01
C ALA A 511 18.48 6.51 1.70
N MET A 512 18.93 7.74 1.97
CA MET A 512 20.34 8.14 1.86
C MET A 512 21.23 7.35 2.82
N PHE A 513 20.85 7.24 4.11
CA PHE A 513 21.62 6.48 5.10
C PHE A 513 21.64 4.98 4.84
N ASN A 514 20.63 4.44 4.15
CA ASN A 514 20.62 3.05 3.73
C ASN A 514 21.32 2.81 2.38
N GLY A 515 21.89 3.85 1.73
CA GLY A 515 22.58 3.73 0.44
C GLY A 515 21.65 3.55 -0.77
N HIS A 516 20.35 3.76 -0.62
CA HIS A 516 19.35 3.54 -1.68
C HIS A 516 19.11 4.81 -2.49
N PHE A 517 20.12 5.23 -3.27
CA PHE A 517 20.13 6.52 -3.98
C PHE A 517 18.93 6.74 -4.91
N LEU A 518 18.47 5.72 -5.63
CA LEU A 518 17.30 5.87 -6.52
C LEU A 518 16.03 6.22 -5.74
N VAL A 519 15.78 5.53 -4.62
CA VAL A 519 14.62 5.80 -3.75
C VAL A 519 14.73 7.20 -3.15
N MET A 520 15.94 7.62 -2.76
CA MET A 520 16.21 8.95 -2.23
C MET A 520 15.90 10.06 -3.25
N LEU A 521 16.34 9.91 -4.52
CA LEU A 521 16.01 10.87 -5.59
C LEU A 521 14.50 10.96 -5.85
N VAL A 522 13.81 9.82 -5.98
CA VAL A 522 12.37 9.80 -6.23
C VAL A 522 11.57 10.40 -5.07
N ALA A 523 12.01 10.13 -3.84
CA ALA A 523 11.42 10.68 -2.63
C ALA A 523 11.65 12.18 -2.50
N PHE A 524 12.86 12.65 -2.78
CA PHE A 524 13.17 14.08 -2.83
C PHE A 524 12.30 14.77 -3.90
N GLY A 525 12.13 14.15 -5.07
CA GLY A 525 11.20 14.62 -6.10
C GLY A 525 9.77 14.77 -5.62
N SER A 526 9.31 13.98 -4.64
CA SER A 526 7.96 14.15 -4.08
C SER A 526 7.84 15.43 -3.25
N ILE A 527 8.87 15.75 -2.45
CA ILE A 527 8.94 17.01 -1.68
C ILE A 527 9.01 18.21 -2.65
N VAL A 528 9.85 18.10 -3.67
CA VAL A 528 10.03 19.16 -4.66
C VAL A 528 8.77 19.31 -5.54
N ALA A 529 8.03 18.24 -5.81
CA ALA A 529 6.74 18.32 -6.51
C ALA A 529 5.63 18.99 -5.68
N GLU A 530 5.66 18.86 -4.34
CA GLU A 530 4.81 19.67 -3.47
C GLU A 530 5.20 21.16 -3.57
N LEU A 531 6.50 21.48 -3.56
CA LEU A 531 7.00 22.86 -3.77
C LEU A 531 6.67 23.42 -5.16
N LEU A 532 6.63 22.58 -6.20
CA LEU A 532 6.23 22.97 -7.55
C LEU A 532 4.85 23.64 -7.55
N THR A 533 3.88 23.08 -6.82
CA THR A 533 2.52 23.64 -6.76
C THR A 533 2.49 25.03 -6.16
N VAL A 534 3.30 25.26 -5.12
CA VAL A 534 3.47 26.57 -4.46
C VAL A 534 4.13 27.57 -5.42
N CYS A 535 5.20 27.17 -6.10
CA CYS A 535 5.96 28.07 -6.98
C CYS A 535 5.18 28.43 -8.24
N VAL A 536 4.51 27.46 -8.87
CA VAL A 536 3.69 27.67 -10.08
C VAL A 536 2.52 28.60 -9.78
N SER A 537 1.91 28.50 -8.59
CA SER A 537 0.86 29.44 -8.19
C SER A 537 1.34 30.88 -8.08
N ALA A 538 2.61 31.08 -7.73
CA ALA A 538 3.13 32.44 -7.59
C ALA A 538 3.28 33.12 -8.96
N ILE A 539 3.68 32.37 -9.99
CA ILE A 539 4.23 32.84 -11.28
C ILE A 539 3.17 33.25 -12.32
N SER A 540 1.87 33.04 -12.06
CA SER A 540 0.78 33.32 -13.01
C SER A 540 0.69 34.82 -13.39
N VAL A 541 1.57 35.29 -14.27
CA VAL A 541 1.83 36.70 -14.62
C VAL A 541 2.37 36.76 -16.05
N ASP A 542 2.07 37.85 -16.78
CA ASP A 542 2.66 38.10 -18.10
C ASP A 542 4.18 38.29 -18.01
N GLY A 543 4.93 37.35 -18.61
CA GLY A 543 6.39 37.31 -18.57
C GLY A 543 7.06 38.33 -19.48
N LYS A 544 6.35 38.85 -20.49
CA LYS A 544 6.89 39.86 -21.42
C LYS A 544 7.33 41.14 -20.73
N LYS A 545 6.62 41.52 -19.67
CA LYS A 545 6.91 42.70 -18.83
C LYS A 545 8.27 42.60 -18.11
N PHE A 546 8.88 41.41 -18.06
CA PHE A 546 10.14 41.13 -17.39
C PHE A 546 11.31 40.81 -18.33
N ILE A 547 11.17 41.06 -19.65
CA ILE A 547 12.27 40.93 -20.60
C ILE A 547 13.25 42.11 -20.44
N PRO A 548 14.57 41.86 -20.25
CA PRO A 548 15.58 42.92 -20.19
C PRO A 548 15.57 43.78 -21.47
N GLY A 549 15.56 45.11 -21.34
CA GLY A 549 15.57 46.04 -22.48
C GLY A 549 14.19 46.53 -22.96
N HIS A 550 13.08 46.00 -22.42
CA HIS A 550 11.73 46.53 -22.65
C HIS A 550 11.22 47.49 -21.57
N GLY A 551 12.09 47.88 -20.61
CA GLY A 551 11.73 48.69 -19.44
C GLY A 551 12.56 49.95 -19.24
N GLU A 552 13.13 50.52 -20.31
CA GLU A 552 13.53 51.95 -20.26
C GLU A 552 12.27 52.82 -20.32
N ASP A 553 12.29 53.88 -19.50
CA ASP A 553 11.29 54.96 -19.42
C ASP A 553 11.15 55.66 -20.77
N ASP A 554 10.49 55.00 -21.71
CA ASP A 554 10.08 55.61 -22.97
C ASP A 554 8.68 56.17 -22.75
N GLU A 555 8.59 57.48 -22.54
CA GLU A 555 7.34 58.22 -22.26
C GLU A 555 6.24 57.98 -23.31
N ASN A 556 6.59 57.42 -24.48
CA ASN A 556 5.71 57.17 -25.61
C ASN A 556 5.17 55.73 -25.74
N LYS A 557 5.41 54.81 -24.77
CA LYS A 557 4.87 53.44 -24.85
C LYS A 557 3.44 53.34 -24.28
N PRO A 558 2.54 52.58 -24.94
CA PRO A 558 1.18 52.37 -24.47
C PRO A 558 1.14 51.81 -23.04
N HIS A 559 0.17 52.27 -22.25
CA HIS A 559 0.02 52.04 -20.80
C HIS A 559 0.04 50.55 -20.35
N ASP A 560 -0.25 49.61 -21.25
CA ASP A 560 -0.30 48.17 -20.95
C ASP A 560 1.07 47.50 -20.74
N ILE A 561 2.18 48.15 -21.15
CA ILE A 561 3.52 47.55 -21.25
C ILE A 561 4.42 47.88 -20.03
N ASP A 562 3.99 48.73 -19.09
CA ASP A 562 4.81 49.12 -17.94
C ASP A 562 5.08 47.94 -16.96
N ARG A 563 6.37 47.67 -16.69
CA ARG A 563 6.86 46.64 -15.76
C ARG A 563 6.38 46.86 -14.33
N HIS A 564 6.15 48.12 -13.93
CA HIS A 564 5.70 48.47 -12.58
C HIS A 564 4.24 48.11 -12.32
N ASN A 565 3.46 47.73 -13.33
CA ASN A 565 2.05 47.40 -13.19
C ASN A 565 1.76 45.95 -12.71
N THR A 566 2.80 45.25 -12.27
CA THR A 566 2.74 43.81 -11.98
C THR A 566 2.73 43.50 -10.47
N ASP A 567 2.32 42.28 -10.11
CA ASP A 567 2.27 41.76 -8.74
C ASP A 567 3.61 41.16 -8.25
N GLN A 568 4.65 41.24 -9.08
CA GLN A 568 5.96 40.65 -8.82
C GLN A 568 7.10 41.61 -9.13
N THR A 569 8.20 41.42 -8.40
CA THR A 569 9.49 42.06 -8.66
C THR A 569 10.25 41.29 -9.74
N PHE A 570 11.05 41.99 -10.55
CA PHE A 570 11.90 41.37 -11.59
C PHE A 570 12.75 40.20 -11.06
N ARG A 571 13.38 40.35 -9.89
CA ARG A 571 14.19 39.30 -9.26
C ARG A 571 13.35 38.09 -8.83
N SER A 572 12.21 38.32 -8.15
CA SER A 572 11.34 37.22 -7.68
C SER A 572 10.72 36.44 -8.83
N PHE A 573 10.41 37.12 -9.94
CA PHE A 573 9.90 36.50 -11.17
C PHE A 573 10.92 35.51 -11.74
N TRP A 574 12.13 35.99 -12.06
CA TRP A 574 13.17 35.15 -12.66
C TRP A 574 13.61 34.02 -11.72
N SER A 575 13.73 34.28 -10.41
CA SER A 575 14.04 33.23 -9.43
C SER A 575 12.96 32.15 -9.38
N SER A 576 11.67 32.51 -9.37
CA SER A 576 10.57 31.55 -9.32
C SER A 576 10.44 30.78 -10.65
N PHE A 577 10.61 31.46 -11.78
CA PHE A 577 10.58 30.85 -13.11
C PHE A 577 11.70 29.83 -13.30
N ILE A 578 12.95 30.21 -13.00
CA ILE A 578 14.10 29.29 -13.05
C ILE A 578 13.89 28.12 -12.11
N LEU A 579 13.39 28.38 -10.89
CA LEU A 579 13.11 27.32 -9.91
C LEU A 579 12.07 26.33 -10.45
N VAL A 580 10.96 26.78 -11.02
CA VAL A 580 9.92 25.89 -11.59
C VAL A 580 10.46 25.05 -12.73
N ILE A 581 11.21 25.65 -13.66
CA ILE A 581 11.81 24.92 -14.78
C ILE A 581 12.86 23.92 -14.26
N ALA A 582 13.70 24.31 -13.30
CA ALA A 582 14.70 23.42 -12.70
C ALA A 582 14.03 22.22 -11.99
N ILE A 583 12.93 22.45 -11.27
CA ILE A 583 12.14 21.39 -10.65
C ILE A 583 11.57 20.44 -11.70
N LEU A 584 10.96 20.95 -12.77
CA LEU A 584 10.38 20.11 -13.82
C LEU A 584 11.45 19.29 -14.55
N ILE A 585 12.59 19.90 -14.88
CA ILE A 585 13.74 19.19 -15.47
C ILE A 585 14.25 18.10 -14.52
N TYR A 586 14.37 18.39 -13.23
CA TYR A 586 14.75 17.41 -12.21
C TYR A 586 13.78 16.21 -12.20
N LEU A 587 12.47 16.47 -12.17
CA LEU A 587 11.45 15.42 -12.21
C LEU A 587 11.55 14.58 -13.50
N ILE A 588 11.73 15.22 -14.66
CA ILE A 588 11.89 14.53 -15.95
C ILE A 588 13.13 13.61 -15.94
N ILE A 589 14.29 14.13 -15.51
CA ILE A 589 15.54 13.36 -15.44
C ILE A 589 15.38 12.16 -14.51
N VAL A 590 14.84 12.37 -13.31
CA VAL A 590 14.66 11.28 -12.34
C VAL A 590 13.65 10.24 -12.85
N ALA A 591 12.55 10.67 -13.49
CA ALA A 591 11.60 9.75 -14.12
C ALA A 591 12.28 8.89 -15.20
N ILE A 592 13.09 9.50 -16.08
CA ILE A 592 13.84 8.76 -17.11
C ILE A 592 14.78 7.74 -16.45
N ILE A 593 15.53 8.12 -15.41
CA ILE A 593 16.41 7.20 -14.67
C ILE A 593 15.62 6.05 -14.06
N VAL A 594 14.44 6.31 -13.48
CA VAL A 594 13.55 5.27 -12.94
C VAL A 594 13.12 4.31 -14.04
N TYR A 595 12.68 4.80 -15.19
CA TYR A 595 12.27 3.93 -16.30
C TYR A 595 13.44 3.13 -16.88
N LEU A 596 14.65 3.70 -16.96
CA LEU A 596 15.82 2.96 -17.42
C LEU A 596 16.23 1.85 -16.43
N LYS A 597 16.21 2.11 -15.12
CA LYS A 597 16.67 1.14 -14.10
C LYS A 597 15.59 0.16 -13.63
N ARG A 598 14.31 0.54 -13.60
CA ARG A 598 13.23 -0.21 -12.92
C ARG A 598 12.10 -0.69 -13.83
N SER A 599 12.16 -0.43 -15.15
CA SER A 599 11.13 -0.93 -16.07
C SER A 599 11.34 -2.40 -16.52
N HIS A 600 12.40 -3.08 -16.09
CA HIS A 600 12.63 -4.49 -16.41
C HIS A 600 11.73 -5.41 -15.58
N LYS A 601 11.37 -6.57 -16.12
CA LYS A 601 10.56 -7.58 -15.43
C LYS A 601 11.48 -8.52 -14.66
N PHE A 602 11.42 -8.50 -13.34
CA PHE A 602 12.25 -9.34 -12.47
C PHE A 602 11.43 -10.22 -11.51
N MET A 603 10.09 -10.17 -11.58
CA MET A 603 9.18 -10.97 -10.75
C MET A 603 8.08 -11.59 -11.62
N PRO A 604 7.48 -12.72 -11.19
CA PRO A 604 6.36 -13.33 -11.89
C PRO A 604 5.06 -12.52 -11.78
N ARG A 605 4.89 -11.75 -10.70
CA ARG A 605 3.65 -11.01 -10.38
C ARG A 605 3.92 -9.68 -9.65
N GLN A 606 2.86 -8.90 -9.49
CA GLN A 606 2.87 -7.65 -8.72
C GLN A 606 2.72 -7.93 -7.21
N ILE A 607 3.48 -7.20 -6.38
CA ILE A 607 3.64 -7.41 -4.92
C ILE A 607 2.71 -6.53 -4.04
N GLY A 608 1.67 -5.93 -4.62
CA GLY A 608 0.81 -4.99 -3.88
C GLY A 608 -0.14 -5.64 -2.87
N THR A 609 -0.29 -6.97 -2.91
CA THR A 609 -1.21 -7.74 -2.07
C THR A 609 -0.46 -8.61 -1.06
N ILE A 610 -1.04 -8.83 0.12
CA ILE A 610 -0.49 -9.74 1.14
C ILE A 610 -0.40 -11.17 0.58
N ALA A 611 -1.41 -11.58 -0.19
CA ALA A 611 -1.43 -12.87 -0.89
C ALA A 611 -0.21 -13.08 -1.79
N SER A 612 0.23 -12.05 -2.52
CA SER A 612 1.43 -12.16 -3.36
C SER A 612 2.70 -12.40 -2.54
N VAL A 613 2.81 -11.78 -1.35
CA VAL A 613 3.96 -11.97 -0.46
C VAL A 613 3.91 -13.36 0.17
N LEU A 614 2.74 -13.82 0.64
CA LEU A 614 2.54 -15.19 1.15
C LEU A 614 2.93 -16.24 0.11
N ALA A 615 2.55 -16.04 -1.15
CA ALA A 615 2.94 -16.90 -2.26
C ALA A 615 4.45 -16.92 -2.55
N PHE A 616 5.25 -15.96 -2.06
CA PHE A 616 6.72 -16.00 -2.18
C PHE A 616 7.41 -16.66 -0.98
N ILE A 617 6.68 -16.92 0.11
CA ILE A 617 7.27 -17.45 1.34
C ILE A 617 6.73 -18.83 1.73
N HIS A 618 5.67 -19.32 1.08
CA HIS A 618 4.94 -20.51 1.54
C HIS A 618 5.77 -21.80 1.71
N GLN A 619 6.76 -22.04 0.84
CA GLN A 619 7.72 -23.15 0.98
C GLN A 619 9.14 -22.73 1.37
N SER A 620 9.32 -21.47 1.80
CA SER A 620 10.64 -20.96 2.18
C SER A 620 11.11 -21.52 3.51
N ARG A 621 12.40 -21.92 3.59
CA ARG A 621 13.04 -22.37 4.83
C ARG A 621 13.22 -21.22 5.81
N MET A 622 13.37 -20.00 5.33
CA MET A 622 13.43 -18.77 6.12
C MET A 622 12.30 -18.65 7.16
N LEU A 623 11.11 -19.25 6.91
CA LEU A 623 9.99 -19.22 7.86
C LEU A 623 10.35 -19.75 9.25
N MET A 624 11.30 -20.68 9.36
CA MET A 624 11.76 -21.22 10.64
C MET A 624 12.35 -20.13 11.55
N ARG A 625 12.93 -19.06 10.99
CA ARG A 625 13.46 -17.94 11.78
C ARG A 625 12.39 -17.04 12.37
N PHE A 626 11.18 -17.14 11.85
CA PHE A 626 10.04 -16.33 12.26
C PHE A 626 9.15 -17.03 13.30
N ILE A 627 9.48 -18.25 13.70
CA ILE A 627 8.78 -18.97 14.76
C ILE A 627 8.88 -18.18 16.08
N ASP A 628 7.74 -17.99 16.74
CA ASP A 628 7.58 -17.20 17.99
C ASP A 628 8.05 -15.73 17.91
N THR A 629 8.11 -15.18 16.70
CA THR A 629 8.45 -13.76 16.49
C THR A 629 7.23 -12.88 16.24
N GLU A 630 5.99 -13.39 16.33
CA GLU A 630 4.78 -12.62 16.02
C GLU A 630 4.55 -11.41 16.93
N LYS A 631 5.16 -11.41 18.12
CA LYS A 631 5.07 -10.31 19.10
C LYS A 631 6.23 -9.32 19.01
N PHE A 632 7.17 -9.52 18.08
CA PHE A 632 8.35 -8.67 18.00
C PHE A 632 7.98 -7.32 17.35
N ASP A 633 8.54 -6.25 17.91
CA ASP A 633 8.54 -4.94 17.26
C ASP A 633 9.59 -4.91 16.14
N SER A 634 9.45 -4.01 15.17
CA SER A 634 10.30 -3.97 13.97
C SER A 634 11.79 -3.89 14.29
N ARG A 635 12.20 -3.08 15.29
CA ARG A 635 13.61 -2.99 15.71
C ARG A 635 14.12 -4.30 16.32
N LYS A 636 13.27 -4.95 17.12
CA LYS A 636 13.60 -6.22 17.76
C LYS A 636 13.71 -7.33 16.72
N MET A 637 12.82 -7.32 15.72
CA MET A 637 12.86 -8.22 14.56
C MET A 637 14.14 -8.04 13.74
N THR A 638 14.51 -6.80 13.39
CA THR A 638 15.76 -6.56 12.63
C THR A 638 16.97 -7.07 13.39
N LYS A 639 17.07 -6.78 14.70
CA LYS A 639 18.18 -7.27 15.53
C LYS A 639 18.18 -8.79 15.65
N HIS A 640 17.01 -9.44 15.70
CA HIS A 640 16.88 -10.90 15.72
C HIS A 640 17.40 -11.52 14.42
N LEU A 641 17.01 -10.98 13.28
CA LEU A 641 17.47 -11.47 11.97
C LEU A 641 18.96 -11.18 11.74
N GLU A 642 19.48 -10.03 12.18
CA GLU A 642 20.91 -9.70 12.05
C GLU A 642 21.82 -10.61 12.88
N LYS A 643 21.35 -11.15 14.02
CA LYS A 643 22.12 -12.12 14.81
C LYS A 643 22.46 -13.40 14.03
N SER A 644 21.65 -13.77 13.05
CA SER A 644 21.91 -14.95 12.23
C SER A 644 23.10 -14.77 11.28
N GLY A 645 23.46 -13.53 10.94
CA GLY A 645 24.55 -13.22 10.00
C GLY A 645 24.30 -13.67 8.56
N LYS A 646 23.08 -14.08 8.23
CA LYS A 646 22.73 -14.67 6.93
C LYS A 646 22.19 -13.64 5.96
N THR A 647 22.41 -13.91 4.67
CA THR A 647 21.88 -13.14 3.56
C THR A 647 20.66 -13.84 2.95
N PHE A 648 19.82 -13.05 2.30
CA PHE A 648 18.56 -13.51 1.70
C PHE A 648 18.52 -13.17 0.21
N ALA A 649 17.79 -13.96 -0.57
CA ALA A 649 17.61 -13.73 -1.99
C ALA A 649 16.21 -14.16 -2.45
N LEU A 650 15.77 -13.60 -3.58
CA LEU A 650 14.61 -14.08 -4.33
C LEU A 650 15.13 -14.96 -5.46
N GLY A 651 14.76 -16.24 -5.47
CA GLY A 651 15.24 -17.18 -6.47
C GLY A 651 14.59 -18.55 -6.36
N TRP A 652 15.12 -19.50 -7.13
CA TRP A 652 14.74 -20.90 -7.06
C TRP A 652 15.40 -21.54 -5.85
N ILE A 653 14.61 -22.23 -5.03
CA ILE A 653 15.05 -22.89 -3.81
C ILE A 653 14.53 -24.33 -3.79
N SER A 654 15.19 -25.19 -3.03
CA SER A 654 14.60 -26.48 -2.66
C SER A 654 13.68 -26.24 -1.47
N GLY A 655 12.38 -26.29 -1.71
CA GLY A 655 11.35 -26.07 -0.71
C GLY A 655 11.40 -27.08 0.43
N ARG A 656 10.50 -26.89 1.40
CA ARG A 656 10.34 -27.81 2.54
C ARG A 656 9.77 -29.17 2.12
N ASP A 657 9.02 -29.20 1.02
CA ASP A 657 8.52 -30.40 0.35
C ASP A 657 9.57 -31.12 -0.51
N GLY A 658 10.77 -30.58 -0.62
CA GLY A 658 11.85 -31.15 -1.44
C GLY A 658 11.79 -30.77 -2.92
N ASP A 659 10.69 -30.17 -3.38
CA ASP A 659 10.51 -29.68 -4.75
C ASP A 659 11.14 -28.29 -4.96
N ASP A 660 11.47 -27.98 -6.21
CA ASP A 660 12.04 -26.69 -6.59
C ASP A 660 10.93 -25.62 -6.67
N HIS A 661 11.03 -24.60 -5.81
CA HIS A 661 10.07 -23.50 -5.71
C HIS A 661 10.69 -22.13 -5.92
N LEU A 662 9.90 -21.20 -6.46
CA LEU A 662 10.28 -19.79 -6.54
C LEU A 662 9.89 -19.06 -5.26
N ALA A 663 10.87 -18.70 -4.42
CA ALA A 663 10.61 -18.10 -3.11
C ALA A 663 11.67 -17.08 -2.68
N ILE A 664 11.36 -16.35 -1.62
CA ILE A 664 12.32 -15.53 -0.88
C ILE A 664 12.87 -16.40 0.24
N ASP A 665 14.16 -16.69 0.22
CA ASP A 665 14.79 -17.56 1.22
C ASP A 665 16.22 -17.09 1.55
N GLU A 666 16.81 -17.79 2.51
CA GLU A 666 18.21 -17.69 2.87
C GLU A 666 19.13 -18.19 1.75
N GLU A 667 20.30 -17.59 1.63
CA GLU A 667 21.31 -18.11 0.71
C GLU A 667 22.05 -19.34 1.25
N GLU A 668 22.48 -20.26 0.39
CA GLU A 668 22.50 -20.17 -1.08
C GLU A 668 21.21 -20.64 -1.79
N VAL A 669 20.73 -19.84 -2.76
CA VAL A 669 19.62 -20.22 -3.65
C VAL A 669 20.14 -21.04 -4.83
N LEU A 670 19.32 -21.95 -5.37
CA LEU A 670 19.68 -22.84 -6.49
C LEU A 670 19.98 -22.05 -7.77
N ALA A 671 19.11 -21.09 -8.10
CA ALA A 671 19.23 -20.27 -9.29
C ALA A 671 18.52 -18.91 -9.16
N GLU A 672 18.99 -17.94 -9.94
CA GLU A 672 18.34 -16.64 -10.09
C GLU A 672 17.03 -16.79 -10.90
N TYR A 673 15.99 -16.05 -10.49
CA TYR A 673 14.76 -15.98 -11.27
C TYR A 673 14.94 -15.13 -12.53
N ARG A 674 14.64 -15.70 -13.70
CA ARG A 674 14.58 -14.97 -14.97
C ARG A 674 13.17 -15.00 -15.53
N TYR A 675 12.61 -13.83 -15.80
CA TYR A 675 11.25 -13.71 -16.30
C TYR A 675 11.08 -14.45 -17.64
N GLY A 676 10.11 -15.36 -17.70
CA GLY A 676 9.78 -16.15 -18.89
C GLY A 676 10.63 -17.41 -19.09
N VAL A 677 11.56 -17.70 -18.19
CA VAL A 677 12.33 -18.96 -18.17
C VAL A 677 11.73 -19.88 -17.11
N ASP A 678 11.39 -21.09 -17.50
CA ASP A 678 10.83 -22.11 -16.62
C ASP A 678 11.96 -23.03 -16.14
N TRP A 679 12.44 -22.79 -14.92
CA TRP A 679 13.58 -23.50 -14.33
C TRP A 679 13.29 -25.00 -14.12
N THR A 680 12.04 -25.34 -13.81
CA THR A 680 11.60 -26.73 -13.59
C THR A 680 11.84 -27.61 -14.81
N LYS A 681 11.89 -27.02 -16.02
CA LYS A 681 12.19 -27.73 -17.26
C LYS A 681 13.68 -27.92 -17.53
N THR A 682 14.54 -27.15 -16.85
CA THR A 682 15.99 -27.16 -17.07
C THR A 682 16.74 -28.11 -16.13
N ARG A 683 16.11 -28.53 -15.03
CA ARG A 683 16.70 -29.42 -14.03
C ARG A 683 15.83 -30.65 -13.86
N ILE A 684 16.43 -31.83 -14.08
CA ILE A 684 15.78 -33.10 -13.80
C ILE A 684 15.99 -33.40 -12.32
N LEU A 685 14.90 -33.54 -11.56
CA LEU A 685 14.98 -33.92 -10.15
C LEU A 685 15.40 -35.39 -10.06
N GLY A 686 16.21 -35.76 -9.05
CA GLY A 686 16.74 -37.12 -8.92
C GLY A 686 15.67 -38.22 -8.90
N HIS A 687 14.46 -37.90 -8.41
CA HIS A 687 13.31 -38.81 -8.43
C HIS A 687 12.73 -39.05 -9.84
N GLN A 688 12.99 -38.17 -10.82
CA GLN A 688 12.59 -38.34 -12.22
C GLN A 688 13.65 -39.13 -13.03
N VAL A 689 14.89 -39.21 -12.53
CA VAL A 689 15.98 -39.95 -13.19
C VAL A 689 15.78 -41.47 -13.04
N GLY A 690 15.27 -41.93 -11.88
CA GLY A 690 15.06 -43.37 -11.60
C GLY A 690 13.99 -44.06 -12.45
N ALA A 691 13.15 -43.31 -13.19
CA ALA A 691 12.13 -43.89 -14.06
C ALA A 691 12.69 -44.46 -15.38
N TRP A 692 13.94 -44.11 -15.74
CA TRP A 692 14.56 -44.55 -17.01
C TRP A 692 15.36 -45.84 -16.88
N GLU A 693 15.79 -46.23 -15.67
CA GLU A 693 16.54 -47.48 -15.44
C GLU A 693 15.65 -48.74 -15.48
N HIS A 694 14.33 -48.61 -15.65
CA HIS A 694 13.38 -49.74 -15.71
C HIS A 694 12.92 -50.11 -17.13
N TYR A 695 13.50 -49.51 -18.18
CA TYR A 695 13.15 -49.82 -19.58
C TYR A 695 14.24 -50.52 -20.40
N GLU A 696 15.36 -50.90 -19.78
CA GLU A 696 16.36 -51.78 -20.41
C GLU A 696 16.34 -53.16 -19.75
N HIS A 697 15.37 -54.00 -20.12
CA HIS A 697 15.48 -55.46 -20.04
C HIS A 697 14.63 -56.16 -21.10
#